data_AF-A0AAV9PYT7-F1
#
_entry.id   AF-A0AAV9PYT7-F1
#
_cell.length_a   1.000
_cell.length_b   1.000
_cell.length_c   1.000
_cell.angle_alpha   90.00
_cell.angle_beta   90.00
_cell.angle_gamma   90.00
#
_symmetry.space_group_name_H-M   'P 1'
#
loop_
_entity.id
_entity.type
_entity.pdbx_description
1 polymer ?
#
loop_
_entity_poly.entity_id
_entity_poly.type
_entity_poly.pdbx_seq_one_letter_code
_entity_poly.pdbx_strand_id
1 'polypeptide(L)'
;MFSIKQTKLVRPPPGHEVTGVRPANLPYIYLVTAFVSMGALLFGYDQGVMGTIVADERWINLMRPKNSWVTGAVVSLYDIGCFIGAMSTGYLADRCGRERTLSIASVVFIVGAVIQAASYDVPTITVGRIILGYGVGACAAGVPLYVSEIAPADLRGRIIGIEQMILCLGELIAFWLDYVIPAAVLAIGCWVWVPPSPRWLVQQDRHECAREVLARFHGDEAAELEMQEIAENVAFEKTVAIAPWTDMFRWPILRVTLLGAGVQFFQQITGTNSILYYSPSLFERGGIENAHTRNLATGGIGIVLFVFAWIPIFVFDRLGRKTWLQIGVVGMMCAMIGITVLQWHAEHHPGDKANYAVIVFPYLFYISFNVSWGVGSWTYASEIFPVTYRAKGNALSTMSLWAGCYIVAQASPPIGSAIGWGLYIIYSGICVLAFIFVRYAMVETRGRTLEEMSRLFGIEEKLAVRGGINPASALQARNKEAVQERVEEVESMIRTFSSGQLLQAQPVSVRASPPEVAQGRLSEQNLEIAVRSLRHDGLVVVENAIDTKVLDKLNTKMVADALYLQSRGKDSPFNYNQGNLQQDAPPVKEHFHCEIFLNPIATQITSAVLGPRPKLTFCSGNSAMPQTKDCPPQRQPVHSDADFSHPDHPFALVVNVGLIDMKPDNGSTEVWLGTHNGFGLEAQEGAHGERASGRIRPSLMEERAKTSPPVQPFIPKGSIVIRDLRLWHAGMPNRTEEVRVMLAMIHFAPWYRNQMKLELAEETKAIVQEVTDLDVRADYVSEAEALESYLNRGFGNSYDFGQTP
;
A
#
# COMPACT_ATOMS: atom_id res chain seq x y z
N MET A 1 7.12 -22.55 28.22
CA MET A 1 6.34 -21.40 27.69
C MET A 1 6.90 -21.08 26.32
N PHE A 2 6.35 -21.69 25.26
CA PHE A 2 6.86 -21.47 23.90
C PHE A 2 6.59 -20.01 23.53
N SER A 3 7.63 -19.21 23.33
CA SER A 3 7.47 -17.86 22.79
C SER A 3 7.03 -17.98 21.33
N ILE A 4 5.73 -17.76 21.08
CA ILE A 4 5.12 -17.86 19.75
C ILE A 4 5.47 -16.62 18.88
N LYS A 5 6.07 -15.57 19.46
CA LYS A 5 6.61 -14.43 18.70
C LYS A 5 7.98 -14.74 18.10
N GLN A 6 8.20 -14.32 16.85
CA GLN A 6 9.50 -14.45 16.20
C GLN A 6 10.45 -13.42 16.79
N THR A 7 11.40 -13.85 17.62
CA THR A 7 12.36 -12.97 18.30
C THR A 7 13.71 -12.87 17.60
N LYS A 8 13.99 -13.76 16.63
CA LYS A 8 15.25 -13.74 15.87
C LYS A 8 15.21 -12.68 14.77
N LEU A 9 16.25 -11.86 14.70
CA LEU A 9 16.48 -10.91 13.61
C LEU A 9 16.64 -11.67 12.29
N VAL A 10 15.97 -11.21 11.23
CA VAL A 10 16.20 -11.73 9.87
C VAL A 10 17.42 -10.99 9.32
N ARG A 11 18.52 -11.72 9.11
CA ARG A 11 19.78 -11.18 8.59
C ARG A 11 20.06 -11.72 7.18
N PRO A 12 20.81 -10.99 6.33
CA PRO A 12 21.26 -11.48 5.03
C PRO A 12 21.92 -12.86 5.15
N PRO A 13 21.80 -13.75 4.14
CA PRO A 13 22.49 -15.04 4.14
C PRO A 13 24.00 -14.85 4.31
N PRO A 14 24.68 -15.69 5.11
CA PRO A 14 26.13 -15.58 5.29
C PRO A 14 26.85 -15.78 3.94
N GLY A 15 27.69 -14.82 3.56
CA GLY A 15 28.42 -14.81 2.28
C GLY A 15 27.86 -13.88 1.20
N HIS A 16 26.74 -13.18 1.44
CA HIS A 16 26.32 -12.04 0.62
C HIS A 16 26.81 -10.75 1.28
N GLU A 17 28.03 -10.31 0.94
CA GLU A 17 28.43 -8.93 1.21
C GLU A 17 27.55 -8.01 0.37
N VAL A 18 26.80 -7.13 1.02
CA VAL A 18 25.90 -6.14 0.39
C VAL A 18 26.77 -5.09 -0.30
N THR A 19 27.30 -5.43 -1.47
CA THR A 19 28.15 -4.55 -2.29
C THR A 19 27.40 -4.00 -3.51
N GLY A 20 26.08 -4.24 -3.62
CA GLY A 20 25.22 -3.71 -4.68
C GLY A 20 23.72 -3.84 -4.38
N VAL A 21 22.89 -3.21 -5.20
CA VAL A 21 21.42 -3.25 -5.15
C VAL A 21 20.90 -4.64 -5.55
N ARG A 22 20.09 -5.29 -4.72
CA ARG A 22 19.50 -6.60 -5.03
C ARG A 22 18.37 -6.45 -6.06
N PRO A 23 18.35 -7.24 -7.15
CA PRO A 23 17.25 -7.26 -8.10
C PRO A 23 16.04 -8.06 -7.58
N ALA A 24 14.87 -7.86 -8.19
CA ALA A 24 13.66 -8.64 -7.90
C ALA A 24 13.88 -10.14 -8.16
N ASN A 25 13.37 -10.99 -7.27
CA ASN A 25 13.55 -12.44 -7.32
C ASN A 25 12.20 -13.16 -7.51
N LEU A 26 11.59 -12.96 -8.67
CA LEU A 26 10.37 -13.66 -9.07
C LEU A 26 10.45 -15.19 -8.94
N PRO A 27 11.56 -15.87 -9.32
CA PRO A 27 11.70 -17.31 -9.12
C PRO A 27 11.54 -17.73 -7.66
N TYR A 28 12.07 -16.96 -6.73
CA TYR A 28 11.93 -17.21 -5.30
C TYR A 28 10.49 -17.02 -4.82
N ILE A 29 9.77 -16.01 -5.32
CA ILE A 29 8.33 -15.82 -5.03
C ILE A 29 7.54 -17.04 -5.49
N TYR A 30 7.72 -17.48 -6.74
CA TYR A 30 7.04 -18.67 -7.26
C TYR A 30 7.36 -19.93 -6.47
N LEU A 31 8.62 -20.10 -6.05
CA LEU A 31 9.05 -21.24 -5.24
C LEU A 31 8.37 -21.24 -3.85
N VAL A 32 8.35 -20.09 -3.17
CA VAL A 32 7.71 -19.94 -1.86
C VAL A 32 6.19 -20.10 -1.98
N THR A 33 5.56 -19.53 -3.01
CA THR A 33 4.14 -19.73 -3.31
C THR A 33 3.86 -21.22 -3.51
N ALA A 34 4.59 -21.91 -4.39
CA ALA A 34 4.37 -23.33 -4.65
C ALA A 34 4.53 -24.19 -3.38
N PHE A 35 5.50 -23.87 -2.53
CA PHE A 35 5.72 -24.55 -1.26
C PHE A 35 4.56 -24.30 -0.28
N VAL A 36 4.16 -23.06 -0.07
CA VAL A 36 3.07 -22.72 0.87
C VAL A 36 1.72 -23.25 0.37
N SER A 37 1.51 -23.28 -0.95
CA SER A 37 0.36 -23.92 -1.59
C SER A 37 0.30 -25.44 -1.42
N MET A 38 1.29 -26.10 -0.82
CA MET A 38 1.11 -27.48 -0.36
C MET A 38 -0.04 -27.61 0.64
N GLY A 39 -0.42 -26.54 1.34
CA GLY A 39 -1.66 -26.52 2.15
C GLY A 39 -2.92 -26.71 1.31
N ALA A 40 -2.95 -26.12 0.10
CA ALA A 40 -4.02 -26.33 -0.87
C ALA A 40 -3.97 -27.74 -1.47
N LEU A 41 -2.77 -28.32 -1.66
CA LEU A 41 -2.61 -29.72 -2.04
C LEU A 41 -3.18 -30.67 -0.98
N LEU A 42 -2.89 -30.43 0.31
CA LEU A 42 -3.46 -31.22 1.41
C LEU A 42 -4.98 -31.12 1.47
N PHE A 43 -5.52 -29.94 1.18
CA PHE A 43 -6.96 -29.73 1.06
C PHE A 43 -7.54 -30.60 -0.07
N GLY A 44 -7.02 -30.48 -1.30
CA GLY A 44 -7.48 -31.29 -2.42
C GLY A 44 -7.31 -32.79 -2.19
N TYR A 45 -6.23 -33.19 -1.51
CA TYR A 45 -5.98 -34.58 -1.18
C TYR A 45 -7.06 -35.17 -0.26
N ASP A 46 -7.39 -34.51 0.86
CA ASP A 46 -8.43 -34.99 1.77
C ASP A 46 -9.81 -35.04 1.09
N GLN A 47 -10.12 -34.05 0.24
CA GLN A 47 -11.37 -34.05 -0.52
C GLN A 47 -11.48 -35.25 -1.48
N GLY A 48 -10.41 -35.59 -2.18
CA GLY A 48 -10.41 -36.72 -3.13
C GLY A 48 -10.42 -38.08 -2.42
N VAL A 49 -9.62 -38.26 -1.38
CA VAL A 49 -9.37 -39.59 -0.77
C VAL A 49 -10.59 -40.13 -0.03
N MET A 50 -11.40 -39.27 0.59
CA MET A 50 -12.55 -39.76 1.35
C MET A 50 -13.61 -40.39 0.44
N GLY A 51 -13.76 -39.89 -0.80
CA GLY A 51 -14.73 -40.42 -1.75
C GLY A 51 -14.44 -41.87 -2.16
N THR A 52 -13.17 -42.27 -2.22
CA THR A 52 -12.77 -43.66 -2.50
C THR A 52 -12.86 -44.53 -1.26
N ILE A 53 -12.43 -44.02 -0.09
CA ILE A 53 -12.45 -44.77 1.18
C ILE A 53 -13.87 -45.16 1.58
N VAL A 54 -14.83 -44.24 1.52
CA VAL A 54 -16.22 -44.49 1.96
C VAL A 54 -16.94 -45.50 1.05
N ALA A 55 -16.54 -45.56 -0.22
CA ALA A 55 -17.07 -46.52 -1.19
C ALA A 55 -16.39 -47.89 -1.12
N ASP A 56 -15.27 -48.04 -0.40
CA ASP A 56 -14.51 -49.28 -0.32
C ASP A 56 -15.15 -50.29 0.65
N GLU A 57 -15.33 -51.53 0.20
CA GLU A 57 -15.91 -52.61 1.02
C GLU A 57 -15.11 -52.89 2.29
N ARG A 58 -13.78 -52.75 2.25
CA ARG A 58 -12.91 -52.96 3.43
C ARG A 58 -13.22 -51.96 4.52
N TRP A 59 -13.45 -50.70 4.16
CA TRP A 59 -13.84 -49.65 5.10
C TRP A 59 -15.23 -49.91 5.67
N ILE A 60 -16.21 -50.26 4.82
CA ILE A 60 -17.58 -50.57 5.24
C ILE A 60 -17.61 -51.73 6.24
N ASN A 61 -16.84 -52.80 5.97
CA ASN A 61 -16.76 -53.98 6.81
C ASN A 61 -16.07 -53.72 8.16
N LEU A 62 -15.04 -52.87 8.17
CA LEU A 62 -14.31 -52.47 9.38
C LEU A 62 -15.15 -51.53 10.25
N MET A 63 -15.64 -50.43 9.68
CA MET A 63 -16.29 -49.35 10.41
C MET A 63 -17.77 -49.62 10.74
N ARG A 64 -18.45 -50.44 9.92
CA ARG A 64 -19.86 -50.84 10.10
C ARG A 64 -20.81 -49.66 10.37
N PRO A 65 -20.87 -48.66 9.47
CA PRO A 65 -21.77 -47.53 9.63
C PRO A 65 -23.24 -47.99 9.68
N LYS A 66 -24.03 -47.46 10.63
CA LYS A 66 -25.40 -47.94 10.88
C LYS A 66 -26.38 -47.62 9.75
N ASN A 67 -26.19 -46.51 9.05
CA ASN A 67 -27.04 -46.03 7.96
C ASN A 67 -26.31 -44.93 7.16
N SER A 68 -26.91 -44.48 6.05
CA SER A 68 -26.37 -43.42 5.20
C SER A 68 -26.14 -42.08 5.92
N TRP A 69 -26.86 -41.81 7.02
CA TRP A 69 -26.63 -40.61 7.84
C TRP A 69 -25.29 -40.65 8.56
N VAL A 70 -24.90 -41.82 9.09
CA VAL A 70 -23.60 -42.02 9.73
C VAL A 70 -22.48 -41.86 8.72
N THR A 71 -22.61 -42.44 7.53
CA THR A 71 -21.66 -42.26 6.44
C THR A 71 -21.51 -40.79 6.04
N GLY A 72 -22.63 -40.09 5.87
CA GLY A 72 -22.64 -38.64 5.64
C GLY A 72 -21.95 -37.87 6.76
N ALA A 73 -22.12 -38.26 8.02
CA ALA A 73 -21.52 -37.60 9.18
C ALA A 73 -19.99 -37.76 9.24
N VAL A 74 -19.45 -38.94 8.91
CA VAL A 74 -17.99 -39.15 8.84
C VAL A 74 -17.35 -38.24 7.78
N VAL A 75 -18.03 -38.08 6.63
CA VAL A 75 -17.55 -37.20 5.57
C VAL A 75 -17.70 -35.73 5.95
N SER A 76 -18.87 -35.32 6.46
CA SER A 76 -19.24 -33.92 6.68
C SER A 76 -18.64 -33.29 7.94
N LEU A 77 -18.36 -34.05 9.00
CA LEU A 77 -17.82 -33.47 10.25
C LEU A 77 -16.41 -32.90 10.11
N TYR A 78 -15.69 -33.32 9.07
CA TYR A 78 -14.47 -32.65 8.60
C TYR A 78 -14.71 -31.17 8.25
N ASP A 79 -15.84 -30.85 7.60
CA ASP A 79 -16.18 -29.48 7.20
C ASP A 79 -16.45 -28.58 8.41
N ILE A 80 -16.96 -29.14 9.52
CA ILE A 80 -17.09 -28.40 10.79
C ILE A 80 -15.72 -28.06 11.36
N GLY A 81 -14.77 -29.01 11.31
CA GLY A 81 -13.37 -28.74 11.62
C GLY A 81 -12.83 -27.59 10.77
N CYS A 82 -13.06 -27.64 9.46
CA CYS A 82 -12.61 -26.61 8.53
C CYS A 82 -13.23 -25.24 8.82
N PHE A 83 -14.52 -25.19 9.14
CA PHE A 83 -15.21 -23.97 9.57
C PHE A 83 -14.53 -23.32 10.78
N ILE A 84 -14.20 -24.12 11.80
CA ILE A 84 -13.54 -23.63 13.03
C ILE A 84 -12.10 -23.18 12.73
N GLY A 85 -11.36 -23.93 11.91
CA GLY A 85 -9.99 -23.60 11.50
C GLY A 85 -9.90 -22.31 10.67
N ALA A 86 -10.83 -22.12 9.74
CA ALA A 86 -10.91 -20.89 8.96
C ALA A 86 -11.19 -19.66 9.85
N MET A 87 -12.08 -19.80 10.84
CA MET A 87 -12.41 -18.74 11.79
C MET A 87 -11.23 -18.38 12.71
N SER A 88 -10.48 -19.37 13.19
CA SER A 88 -9.33 -19.13 14.09
C SER A 88 -8.15 -18.47 13.40
N THR A 89 -8.02 -18.64 12.08
CA THR A 89 -6.85 -18.19 11.30
C THR A 89 -6.66 -16.68 11.35
N GLY A 90 -7.72 -15.88 11.27
CA GLY A 90 -7.59 -14.42 11.35
C GLY A 90 -6.95 -13.96 12.67
N TYR A 91 -7.36 -14.53 13.80
CA TYR A 91 -6.78 -14.20 15.10
C TYR A 91 -5.36 -14.76 15.29
N LEU A 92 -5.13 -16.01 14.87
CA LEU A 92 -3.85 -16.67 15.03
C LEU A 92 -2.77 -16.07 14.13
N ALA A 93 -3.08 -15.74 12.88
CA ALA A 93 -2.13 -15.17 11.92
C ALA A 93 -1.65 -13.77 12.34
N ASP A 94 -2.49 -12.98 13.01
CA ASP A 94 -2.11 -11.68 13.56
C ASP A 94 -1.26 -11.79 14.83
N ARG A 95 -1.54 -12.78 15.69
CA ARG A 95 -0.77 -13.00 16.94
C ARG A 95 0.57 -13.70 16.71
N CYS A 96 0.59 -14.68 15.82
CA CYS A 96 1.68 -15.66 15.72
C CYS A 96 2.56 -15.47 14.49
N GLY A 97 2.08 -14.75 13.46
CA GLY A 97 2.69 -14.72 12.13
C GLY A 97 2.04 -15.74 11.20
N ARG A 98 1.95 -15.40 9.90
CA ARG A 98 1.21 -16.18 8.89
C ARG A 98 1.82 -17.57 8.69
N GLU A 99 3.14 -17.64 8.53
CA GLU A 99 3.92 -18.87 8.29
C GLU A 99 3.84 -19.86 9.46
N ARG A 100 3.86 -19.35 10.70
CA ARG A 100 3.72 -20.16 11.91
C ARG A 100 2.32 -20.68 12.10
N THR A 101 1.31 -19.89 11.77
CA THR A 101 -0.09 -20.35 11.78
C THR A 101 -0.27 -21.52 10.82
N LEU A 102 0.32 -21.47 9.63
CA LEU A 102 0.30 -22.58 8.67
C LEU A 102 1.05 -23.82 9.18
N SER A 103 2.18 -23.64 9.87
CA SER A 103 2.91 -24.76 10.48
C SER A 103 2.11 -25.41 11.62
N ILE A 104 1.49 -24.62 12.51
CA ILE A 104 0.61 -25.13 13.57
C ILE A 104 -0.58 -25.88 12.96
N ALA A 105 -1.20 -25.32 11.93
CA ALA A 105 -2.29 -25.96 11.20
C ALA A 105 -1.86 -27.32 10.61
N SER A 106 -0.64 -27.38 10.04
CA SER A 106 -0.07 -28.63 9.50
C SER A 106 0.20 -29.68 10.58
N VAL A 107 0.65 -29.28 11.78
CA VAL A 107 0.79 -30.21 12.92
C VAL A 107 -0.55 -30.77 13.35
N VAL A 108 -1.58 -29.91 13.46
CA VAL A 108 -2.95 -30.35 13.80
C VAL A 108 -3.51 -31.30 12.73
N PHE A 109 -3.25 -31.01 11.45
CA PHE A 109 -3.57 -31.91 10.34
C PHE A 109 -2.94 -33.30 10.53
N ILE A 110 -1.64 -33.36 10.82
CA ILE A 110 -0.92 -34.63 11.04
C ILE A 110 -1.52 -35.43 12.20
N VAL A 111 -1.84 -34.76 13.32
CA VAL A 111 -2.47 -35.42 14.47
C VAL A 111 -3.82 -36.03 14.07
N GLY A 112 -4.65 -35.26 13.35
CA GLY A 112 -5.92 -35.76 12.83
C GLY A 112 -5.76 -36.94 11.86
N ALA A 113 -4.76 -36.88 10.97
CA ALA A 113 -4.45 -37.96 10.03
C ALA A 113 -3.99 -39.24 10.73
N VAL A 114 -3.15 -39.13 11.77
CA VAL A 114 -2.70 -40.28 12.58
C VAL A 114 -3.87 -40.93 13.32
N ILE A 115 -4.79 -40.13 13.88
CA ILE A 115 -6.00 -40.65 14.54
C ILE A 115 -6.88 -41.40 13.54
N GLN A 116 -7.06 -40.87 12.33
CA GLN A 116 -7.83 -41.54 11.27
C GLN A 116 -7.15 -42.84 10.82
N ALA A 117 -5.83 -42.83 10.60
CA ALA A 117 -5.09 -44.03 10.21
C ALA A 117 -5.10 -45.12 11.29
N ALA A 118 -5.20 -44.73 12.58
CA ALA A 118 -5.27 -45.65 13.71
C ALA A 118 -6.71 -46.04 14.11
N SER A 119 -7.73 -45.60 13.38
CA SER A 119 -9.13 -45.80 13.75
C SER A 119 -9.67 -47.19 13.37
N TYR A 120 -10.48 -47.78 14.26
CA TYR A 120 -11.16 -49.07 14.05
C TYR A 120 -12.69 -48.96 14.23
N ASP A 121 -13.18 -47.75 14.47
CA ASP A 121 -14.58 -47.46 14.76
C ASP A 121 -14.97 -46.06 14.27
N VAL A 122 -16.26 -45.88 13.99
CA VAL A 122 -16.84 -44.64 13.46
C VAL A 122 -16.58 -43.41 14.36
N PRO A 123 -16.78 -43.47 15.70
CA PRO A 123 -16.44 -42.34 16.56
C PRO A 123 -14.98 -41.88 16.46
N THR A 124 -14.02 -42.81 16.49
CA THR A 124 -12.59 -42.47 16.44
C THR A 124 -12.20 -41.81 15.11
N ILE A 125 -12.62 -42.38 13.97
CA ILE A 125 -12.36 -41.76 12.66
C ILE A 125 -13.01 -40.36 12.58
N THR A 126 -14.20 -40.20 13.13
CA THR A 126 -14.92 -38.92 13.15
C THR A 126 -14.19 -37.84 13.95
N VAL A 127 -13.64 -38.18 15.11
CA VAL A 127 -12.80 -37.25 15.89
C VAL A 127 -11.56 -36.86 15.09
N GLY A 128 -10.91 -37.84 14.45
CA GLY A 128 -9.79 -37.59 13.56
C GLY A 128 -10.14 -36.66 12.39
N ARG A 129 -11.34 -36.78 11.80
CA ARG A 129 -11.85 -35.92 10.72
C ARG A 129 -12.04 -34.48 11.17
N ILE A 130 -12.59 -34.24 12.37
CA ILE A 130 -12.75 -32.88 12.92
C ILE A 130 -11.39 -32.22 13.17
N ILE A 131 -10.45 -32.96 13.76
CA ILE A 131 -9.10 -32.44 14.04
C ILE A 131 -8.35 -32.16 12.75
N LEU A 132 -8.37 -33.09 11.79
CA LEU A 132 -7.75 -32.89 10.48
C LEU A 132 -8.38 -31.68 9.76
N GLY A 133 -9.71 -31.59 9.79
CA GLY A 133 -10.46 -30.49 9.19
C GLY A 133 -10.05 -29.12 9.74
N TYR A 134 -9.78 -29.00 11.04
CA TYR A 134 -9.23 -27.75 11.59
C TYR A 134 -7.94 -27.33 10.88
N GLY A 135 -7.02 -28.28 10.68
CA GLY A 135 -5.76 -28.03 9.99
C GLY A 135 -5.98 -27.58 8.54
N VAL A 136 -6.87 -28.25 7.81
CA VAL A 136 -7.19 -27.88 6.42
C VAL A 136 -7.87 -26.53 6.34
N GLY A 137 -8.92 -26.28 7.12
CA GLY A 137 -9.61 -24.99 7.10
C GLY A 137 -8.71 -23.81 7.45
N ALA A 138 -7.76 -24.04 8.37
CA ALA A 138 -6.75 -23.03 8.69
C ALA A 138 -5.75 -22.79 7.54
N CYS A 139 -5.34 -23.85 6.82
CA CYS A 139 -4.53 -23.71 5.62
C CYS A 139 -5.30 -23.02 4.48
N ALA A 140 -6.56 -23.38 4.25
CA ALA A 140 -7.41 -22.81 3.20
C ALA A 140 -7.67 -21.31 3.39
N ALA A 141 -7.68 -20.82 4.64
CA ALA A 141 -7.76 -19.38 4.92
C ALA A 141 -6.37 -18.71 4.96
N GLY A 142 -5.34 -19.42 5.43
CA GLY A 142 -4.01 -18.86 5.68
C GLY A 142 -3.10 -18.78 4.46
N VAL A 143 -3.18 -19.75 3.54
CA VAL A 143 -2.36 -19.81 2.33
C VAL A 143 -2.66 -18.63 1.40
N PRO A 144 -3.93 -18.34 1.01
CA PRO A 144 -4.23 -17.19 0.17
C PRO A 144 -3.82 -15.87 0.82
N LEU A 145 -3.97 -15.77 2.14
CA LEU A 145 -3.58 -14.59 2.90
C LEU A 145 -2.07 -14.35 2.80
N TYR A 146 -1.26 -15.36 3.12
CA TYR A 146 0.20 -15.26 3.04
C TYR A 146 0.67 -14.94 1.62
N VAL A 147 0.12 -15.66 0.64
CA VAL A 147 0.49 -15.51 -0.77
C VAL A 147 0.13 -14.11 -1.29
N SER A 148 -1.02 -13.55 -0.89
CA SER A 148 -1.42 -12.19 -1.29
C SER A 148 -0.54 -11.08 -0.72
N GLU A 149 0.14 -11.35 0.40
CA GLU A 149 1.03 -10.41 1.11
C GLU A 149 2.49 -10.46 0.62
N ILE A 150 2.88 -11.52 -0.11
CA ILE A 150 4.21 -11.64 -0.75
C ILE A 150 4.18 -11.44 -2.27
N ALA A 151 2.99 -11.46 -2.88
CA ALA A 151 2.82 -11.37 -4.32
C ALA A 151 2.79 -9.90 -4.80
N PRO A 152 3.47 -9.56 -5.91
CA PRO A 152 3.29 -8.29 -6.60
C PRO A 152 1.83 -8.08 -7.02
N ALA A 153 1.36 -6.83 -6.98
CA ALA A 153 -0.04 -6.49 -7.27
C ALA A 153 -0.51 -7.02 -8.63
N ASP A 154 0.33 -6.88 -9.66
CA ASP A 154 0.00 -7.27 -11.05
C ASP A 154 -0.09 -8.78 -11.27
N LEU A 155 0.50 -9.59 -10.38
CA LEU A 155 0.57 -11.05 -10.50
C LEU A 155 -0.38 -11.78 -9.54
N ARG A 156 -1.09 -11.05 -8.65
CA ARG A 156 -1.89 -11.63 -7.57
C ARG A 156 -2.98 -12.60 -8.08
N GLY A 157 -3.69 -12.23 -9.15
CA GLY A 157 -4.72 -13.09 -9.75
C GLY A 157 -4.16 -14.38 -10.32
N ARG A 158 -3.02 -14.30 -11.02
CA ARG A 158 -2.31 -15.46 -11.58
C ARG A 158 -1.82 -16.41 -10.48
N ILE A 159 -1.33 -15.85 -9.39
CA ILE A 159 -0.82 -16.60 -8.24
C ILE A 159 -1.96 -17.34 -7.50
N ILE A 160 -3.13 -16.72 -7.32
CA ILE A 160 -4.33 -17.40 -6.78
C ILE A 160 -4.77 -18.54 -7.72
N GLY A 161 -4.69 -18.34 -9.04
CA GLY A 161 -4.95 -19.40 -10.01
C GLY A 161 -4.00 -20.60 -9.89
N ILE A 162 -2.71 -20.36 -9.56
CA ILE A 162 -1.74 -21.44 -9.29
C ILE A 162 -2.14 -22.22 -8.02
N GLU A 163 -2.61 -21.54 -6.98
CA GLU A 163 -3.09 -22.20 -5.76
C GLU A 163 -4.25 -23.17 -6.06
N GLN A 164 -5.24 -22.71 -6.84
CA GLN A 164 -6.34 -23.57 -7.28
C GLN A 164 -5.86 -24.76 -8.12
N MET A 165 -4.86 -24.55 -8.98
CA MET A 165 -4.24 -25.64 -9.74
C MET A 165 -3.57 -26.67 -8.81
N ILE A 166 -2.88 -26.22 -7.76
CA ILE A 166 -2.20 -27.09 -6.79
C ILE A 166 -3.23 -27.87 -5.95
N LEU A 167 -4.36 -27.26 -5.63
CA LEU A 167 -5.50 -27.96 -5.03
C LEU A 167 -5.98 -29.10 -5.93
N CYS A 168 -6.25 -28.83 -7.21
CA CYS A 168 -6.67 -29.85 -8.15
C CYS A 168 -5.60 -30.93 -8.40
N LEU A 169 -4.32 -30.59 -8.28
CA LEU A 169 -3.24 -31.59 -8.27
C LEU A 169 -3.34 -32.51 -7.04
N GLY A 170 -3.70 -31.98 -5.88
CA GLY A 170 -3.97 -32.77 -4.67
C GLY A 170 -5.12 -33.76 -4.86
N GLU A 171 -6.22 -33.31 -5.47
CA GLU A 171 -7.37 -34.17 -5.83
C GLU A 171 -6.95 -35.27 -6.81
N LEU A 172 -6.15 -34.93 -7.83
CA LEU A 172 -5.60 -35.89 -8.78
C LEU A 172 -4.71 -36.92 -8.07
N ILE A 173 -3.81 -36.48 -7.19
CA ILE A 173 -2.94 -37.40 -6.43
C ILE A 173 -3.82 -38.33 -5.59
N ALA A 174 -4.84 -37.84 -4.88
CA ALA A 174 -5.71 -38.68 -4.05
C ALA A 174 -6.42 -39.80 -4.82
N PHE A 175 -6.83 -39.56 -6.07
CA PHE A 175 -7.49 -40.58 -6.87
C PHE A 175 -6.54 -41.63 -7.46
N TRP A 176 -5.24 -41.32 -7.56
CA TRP A 176 -4.27 -42.14 -8.27
C TRP A 176 -3.11 -42.67 -7.40
N LEU A 177 -2.82 -42.04 -6.26
CA LEU A 177 -1.65 -42.27 -5.40
C LEU A 177 -1.97 -42.02 -3.90
N ASP A 178 -1.83 -43.05 -3.06
CA ASP A 178 -1.96 -42.92 -1.60
C ASP A 178 -0.61 -42.53 -0.94
N TYR A 179 -0.36 -41.23 -0.67
CA TYR A 179 0.87 -40.79 0.03
C TYR A 179 0.65 -39.73 1.11
N VAL A 180 1.33 -39.90 2.25
CA VAL A 180 1.18 -39.08 3.49
C VAL A 180 2.35 -38.10 3.73
N ILE A 181 3.29 -37.97 2.79
CA ILE A 181 4.53 -37.19 2.95
C ILE A 181 4.37 -35.64 2.96
N PRO A 182 3.43 -35.01 2.22
CA PRO A 182 3.41 -33.54 2.06
C PRO A 182 3.21 -32.72 3.35
N ALA A 183 2.45 -33.22 4.33
CA ALA A 183 2.10 -32.43 5.53
C ALA A 183 3.28 -32.18 6.48
N ALA A 184 4.14 -33.19 6.68
CA ALA A 184 5.33 -33.04 7.52
C ALA A 184 6.37 -32.09 6.89
N VAL A 185 6.51 -32.15 5.57
CA VAL A 185 7.37 -31.25 4.80
C VAL A 185 6.88 -29.81 4.92
N LEU A 186 5.56 -29.58 4.77
CA LEU A 186 4.96 -28.26 4.95
C LEU A 186 5.14 -27.73 6.37
N ALA A 187 4.88 -28.55 7.40
CA ALA A 187 5.01 -28.15 8.80
C ALA A 187 6.44 -27.68 9.14
N ILE A 188 7.45 -28.44 8.71
CA ILE A 188 8.87 -28.15 8.98
C ILE A 188 9.36 -26.98 8.12
N GLY A 189 9.06 -26.95 6.83
CA GLY A 189 9.54 -25.89 5.94
C GLY A 189 8.89 -24.53 6.20
N CYS A 190 7.60 -24.48 6.58
CA CYS A 190 6.98 -23.22 7.03
C CYS A 190 7.61 -22.68 8.30
N TRP A 191 8.07 -23.55 9.20
CA TRP A 191 8.69 -23.13 10.47
C TRP A 191 10.15 -22.70 10.33
N VAL A 192 10.89 -23.30 9.39
CA VAL A 192 12.35 -23.16 9.27
C VAL A 192 12.78 -22.28 8.09
N TRP A 193 12.09 -22.36 6.95
CA TRP A 193 12.55 -21.80 5.67
C TRP A 193 11.68 -20.66 5.14
N VAL A 194 10.35 -20.75 5.26
CA VAL A 194 9.44 -19.71 4.75
C VAL A 194 9.62 -18.41 5.56
N PRO A 195 9.94 -17.28 4.91
CA PRO A 195 10.09 -16.01 5.61
C PRO A 195 8.73 -15.49 6.10
N PRO A 196 8.68 -14.83 7.26
CA PRO A 196 7.44 -14.23 7.75
C PRO A 196 6.91 -13.16 6.80
N SER A 197 5.59 -12.96 6.82
CA SER A 197 4.94 -11.91 6.03
C SER A 197 5.54 -10.52 6.35
N PRO A 198 5.95 -9.74 5.33
CA PRO A 198 6.41 -8.37 5.52
C PRO A 198 5.39 -7.51 6.24
N ARG A 199 4.12 -7.60 5.84
CA ARG A 199 3.01 -6.86 6.47
C ARG A 199 2.87 -7.17 7.95
N TRP A 200 2.97 -8.45 8.33
CA TRP A 200 2.91 -8.83 9.75
C TRP A 200 4.11 -8.31 10.55
N LEU A 201 5.31 -8.32 9.97
CA LEU A 201 6.51 -7.79 10.64
C LEU A 201 6.37 -6.29 10.93
N VAL A 202 5.82 -5.52 10.00
CA VAL A 202 5.51 -4.08 10.19
C VAL A 202 4.44 -3.90 11.27
N GLN A 203 3.41 -4.75 11.30
CA GLN A 203 2.40 -4.72 12.35
C GLN A 203 2.98 -4.95 13.75
N GLN A 204 4.04 -5.78 13.87
CA GLN A 204 4.78 -6.03 15.11
C GLN A 204 5.92 -5.03 15.36
N ASP A 205 5.98 -3.91 14.62
CA ASP A 205 6.98 -2.84 14.74
C ASP A 205 8.42 -3.32 14.43
N ARG A 206 8.56 -4.33 13.57
CA ARG A 206 9.85 -4.94 13.14
C ARG A 206 10.25 -4.54 11.72
N HIS A 207 10.39 -3.24 11.48
CA HIS A 207 10.60 -2.65 10.14
C HIS A 207 11.86 -3.17 9.42
N GLU A 208 13.00 -3.30 10.11
CA GLU A 208 14.23 -3.80 9.49
C GLU A 208 14.11 -5.23 8.94
N CYS A 209 13.37 -6.09 9.66
CA CYS A 209 13.12 -7.46 9.21
C CYS A 209 12.14 -7.49 8.03
N ALA A 210 11.15 -6.59 8.01
CA ALA A 210 10.18 -6.49 6.92
C ALA A 210 10.89 -6.05 5.62
N ARG A 211 11.75 -5.04 5.72
CA ARG A 211 12.60 -4.54 4.63
C ARG A 211 13.50 -5.63 4.06
N GLU A 212 14.15 -6.42 4.92
CA GLU A 212 15.00 -7.53 4.49
C GLU A 212 14.21 -8.65 3.77
N VAL A 213 12.99 -8.94 4.20
CA VAL A 213 12.14 -9.92 3.51
C VAL A 213 11.64 -9.37 2.17
N LEU A 214 11.20 -8.11 2.12
CA LEU A 214 10.79 -7.46 0.87
C LEU A 214 11.93 -7.39 -0.14
N ALA A 215 13.14 -7.04 0.30
CA ALA A 215 14.30 -6.97 -0.57
C ALA A 215 14.71 -8.35 -1.14
N ARG A 216 14.40 -9.46 -0.45
CA ARG A 216 14.58 -10.82 -0.99
C ARG A 216 13.55 -11.18 -2.05
N PHE A 217 12.35 -10.62 -1.99
CA PHE A 217 11.28 -10.89 -2.94
C PHE A 217 11.34 -9.95 -4.15
N HIS A 218 11.40 -8.64 -3.90
CA HIS A 218 11.18 -7.59 -4.91
C HIS A 218 12.44 -6.76 -5.21
N GLY A 219 13.55 -6.98 -4.49
CA GLY A 219 14.78 -6.21 -4.65
C GLY A 219 14.79 -4.93 -3.81
N ASP A 220 15.96 -4.30 -3.64
CA ASP A 220 16.13 -3.21 -2.67
C ASP A 220 15.38 -1.91 -3.07
N GLU A 221 15.29 -1.56 -4.35
CA GLU A 221 14.60 -0.34 -4.80
C GLU A 221 13.07 -0.41 -4.60
N ALA A 222 12.45 -1.55 -4.98
CA ALA A 222 11.02 -1.76 -4.80
C ALA A 222 10.64 -2.00 -3.34
N ALA A 223 11.53 -2.62 -2.55
CA ALA A 223 11.28 -2.91 -1.14
C ALA A 223 11.07 -1.64 -0.30
N GLU A 224 11.77 -0.54 -0.58
CA GLU A 224 11.59 0.71 0.18
C GLU A 224 10.23 1.37 -0.10
N LEU A 225 9.81 1.39 -1.37
CA LEU A 225 8.49 1.91 -1.77
C LEU A 225 7.35 1.07 -1.18
N GLU A 226 7.42 -0.26 -1.30
CA GLU A 226 6.41 -1.15 -0.73
C GLU A 226 6.40 -1.12 0.80
N MET A 227 7.57 -0.94 1.43
CA MET A 227 7.64 -0.77 2.88
C MET A 227 6.93 0.51 3.32
N GLN A 228 7.09 1.63 2.60
CA GLN A 228 6.33 2.85 2.89
C GLN A 228 4.82 2.63 2.78
N GLU A 229 4.36 2.03 1.67
CA GLU A 229 2.93 1.71 1.48
C GLU A 229 2.38 0.79 2.59
N ILE A 230 3.13 -0.26 2.96
CA ILE A 230 2.72 -1.19 4.02
C ILE A 230 2.70 -0.48 5.38
N ALA A 231 3.68 0.38 5.68
CA ALA A 231 3.71 1.14 6.94
C ALA A 231 2.54 2.11 7.05
N GLU A 232 2.25 2.86 5.99
CA GLU A 232 1.12 3.79 5.94
C GLU A 232 -0.21 3.06 6.12
N ASN A 233 -0.41 1.94 5.41
CA ASN A 233 -1.61 1.10 5.56
C ASN A 233 -1.75 0.53 6.97
N VAL A 234 -0.67 0.02 7.57
CA VAL A 234 -0.69 -0.52 8.95
C VAL A 234 -0.88 0.60 9.98
N ALA A 235 -0.28 1.77 9.79
CA ALA A 235 -0.44 2.93 10.66
C ALA A 235 -1.88 3.47 10.61
N PHE A 236 -2.47 3.55 9.42
CA PHE A 236 -3.89 3.89 9.23
C PHE A 236 -4.81 2.86 9.91
N GLU A 237 -4.52 1.56 9.78
CA GLU A 237 -5.24 0.50 10.48
C GLU A 237 -5.13 0.61 12.01
N LYS A 238 -3.95 0.98 12.54
CA LYS A 238 -3.72 1.16 13.98
C LYS A 238 -4.37 2.44 14.55
N THR A 239 -4.49 3.51 13.75
CA THR A 239 -4.92 4.86 14.23
C THR A 239 -6.37 5.21 13.92
N VAL A 240 -6.93 4.75 12.80
CA VAL A 240 -8.26 5.17 12.30
C VAL A 240 -9.29 4.05 12.36
N ALA A 241 -8.88 2.77 12.34
CA ALA A 241 -9.78 1.65 12.12
C ALA A 241 -10.14 0.84 13.38
N ILE A 242 -11.03 1.37 14.23
CA ILE A 242 -11.82 0.48 15.11
C ILE A 242 -12.92 -0.14 14.25
N ALA A 243 -12.62 -1.25 13.56
CA ALA A 243 -13.58 -2.03 12.78
C ALA A 243 -14.09 -3.22 13.59
N PRO A 244 -15.06 -3.07 14.51
CA PRO A 244 -15.51 -4.17 15.35
C PRO A 244 -16.15 -5.29 14.52
N TRP A 245 -16.03 -6.53 14.99
CA TRP A 245 -16.68 -7.69 14.35
C TRP A 245 -18.21 -7.53 14.22
N THR A 246 -18.81 -6.73 15.10
CA THR A 246 -20.26 -6.46 15.09
C THR A 246 -20.71 -5.70 13.85
N ASP A 247 -19.82 -4.95 13.18
CA ASP A 247 -20.18 -4.25 11.95
C ASP A 247 -20.38 -5.20 10.77
N MET A 248 -19.72 -6.36 10.75
CA MET A 248 -19.92 -7.37 9.70
C MET A 248 -21.37 -7.85 9.60
N PHE A 249 -22.12 -7.71 10.70
CA PHE A 249 -23.51 -8.13 10.85
C PHE A 249 -24.51 -6.96 10.81
N ARG A 250 -24.06 -5.76 10.44
CA ARG A 250 -24.90 -4.56 10.39
C ARG A 250 -24.79 -3.85 9.05
N TRP A 251 -25.87 -3.19 8.63
CA TRP A 251 -25.85 -2.37 7.43
C TRP A 251 -24.87 -1.18 7.60
N PRO A 252 -24.12 -0.79 6.55
CA PRO A 252 -24.13 -1.32 5.18
C PRO A 252 -23.23 -2.54 4.92
N ILE A 253 -22.28 -2.83 5.82
CA ILE A 253 -21.26 -3.88 5.63
C ILE A 253 -21.89 -5.26 5.48
N LEU A 254 -22.99 -5.53 6.21
CA LEU A 254 -23.77 -6.77 6.08
C LEU A 254 -24.11 -7.11 4.63
N ARG A 255 -24.39 -6.11 3.77
CA ARG A 255 -24.66 -6.36 2.35
C ARG A 255 -23.49 -7.04 1.66
N VAL A 256 -22.28 -6.53 1.89
CA VAL A 256 -21.05 -7.05 1.28
C VAL A 256 -20.71 -8.40 1.88
N THR A 257 -20.88 -8.55 3.19
CA THR A 257 -20.74 -9.85 3.88
C THR A 257 -21.66 -10.91 3.26
N LEU A 258 -22.93 -10.59 3.06
CA LEU A 258 -23.91 -11.51 2.45
C LEU A 258 -23.59 -11.82 0.98
N LEU A 259 -23.03 -10.87 0.23
CA LEU A 259 -22.59 -11.12 -1.15
C LEU A 259 -21.40 -12.08 -1.20
N GLY A 260 -20.37 -11.85 -0.40
CA GLY A 260 -19.18 -12.72 -0.34
C GLY A 260 -19.53 -14.12 0.18
N ALA A 261 -20.27 -14.19 1.29
CA ALA A 261 -20.76 -15.43 1.86
C ALA A 261 -21.70 -16.17 0.91
N GLY A 262 -22.58 -15.45 0.20
CA GLY A 262 -23.52 -16.03 -0.76
C GLY A 262 -22.81 -16.67 -1.95
N VAL A 263 -21.83 -15.99 -2.57
CA VAL A 263 -21.06 -16.55 -3.70
C VAL A 263 -20.34 -17.84 -3.27
N GLN A 264 -19.66 -17.83 -2.13
CA GLN A 264 -18.96 -19.02 -1.61
C GLN A 264 -19.92 -20.15 -1.19
N PHE A 265 -21.09 -19.81 -0.64
CA PHE A 265 -22.12 -20.80 -0.30
C PHE A 265 -22.69 -21.48 -1.56
N PHE A 266 -23.00 -20.70 -2.59
CA PHE A 266 -23.51 -21.23 -3.86
C PHE A 266 -22.48 -22.08 -4.61
N GLN A 267 -21.19 -21.77 -4.48
CA GLN A 267 -20.12 -22.62 -5.03
C GLN A 267 -20.24 -24.08 -4.53
N GLN A 268 -20.66 -24.27 -3.28
CA GLN A 268 -20.73 -25.59 -2.65
C GLN A 268 -22.12 -26.23 -2.78
N ILE A 269 -23.19 -25.48 -2.54
CA ILE A 269 -24.56 -26.02 -2.51
C ILE A 269 -25.08 -26.44 -3.90
N THR A 270 -24.41 -26.00 -4.96
CA THR A 270 -24.66 -26.46 -6.34
C THR A 270 -24.28 -27.92 -6.59
N GLY A 271 -23.70 -28.63 -5.60
CA GLY A 271 -23.50 -30.07 -5.65
C GLY A 271 -22.07 -30.52 -5.98
N THR A 272 -21.11 -29.59 -6.01
CA THR A 272 -19.71 -29.84 -6.34
C THR A 272 -19.09 -30.95 -5.50
N ASN A 273 -19.20 -30.86 -4.17
CA ASN A 273 -18.66 -31.89 -3.27
C ASN A 273 -19.49 -33.17 -3.26
N SER A 274 -20.79 -33.09 -3.59
CA SER A 274 -21.65 -34.28 -3.71
C SER A 274 -21.16 -35.19 -4.83
N ILE A 275 -20.91 -34.60 -6.01
CA ILE A 275 -20.34 -35.34 -7.15
C ILE A 275 -18.96 -35.87 -6.79
N LEU A 276 -18.11 -35.06 -6.13
CA LEU A 276 -16.74 -35.46 -5.83
C LEU A 276 -16.69 -36.67 -4.90
N TYR A 277 -17.32 -36.55 -3.72
CA TYR A 277 -17.29 -37.55 -2.66
C TYR A 277 -18.06 -38.82 -3.00
N TYR A 278 -19.13 -38.70 -3.79
CA TYR A 278 -20.03 -39.82 -4.10
C TYR A 278 -19.97 -40.23 -5.58
N SER A 279 -18.90 -39.86 -6.31
CA SER A 279 -18.72 -40.23 -7.72
C SER A 279 -18.77 -41.75 -7.98
N PRO A 280 -18.19 -42.64 -7.15
CA PRO A 280 -18.29 -44.08 -7.42
C PRO A 280 -19.75 -44.58 -7.34
N SER A 281 -20.52 -44.08 -6.38
CA SER A 281 -21.94 -44.39 -6.22
C SER A 281 -22.80 -43.74 -7.32
N LEU A 282 -22.42 -42.56 -7.81
CA LEU A 282 -23.06 -41.90 -8.96
C LEU A 282 -22.95 -42.76 -10.22
N PHE A 283 -21.76 -43.28 -10.51
CA PHE A 283 -21.52 -44.13 -11.68
C PHE A 283 -22.20 -45.49 -11.56
N GLU A 284 -22.24 -46.06 -10.36
CA GLU A 284 -22.97 -47.30 -10.07
C GLU A 284 -24.47 -47.16 -10.40
N ARG A 285 -25.11 -46.11 -9.89
CA ARG A 285 -26.51 -45.80 -10.18
C ARG A 285 -26.74 -45.42 -11.64
N GLY A 286 -25.71 -44.93 -12.29
CA GLY A 286 -25.69 -44.70 -13.74
C GLY A 286 -25.55 -45.97 -14.57
N GLY A 287 -25.55 -47.17 -13.98
CA GLY A 287 -25.51 -48.44 -14.69
C GLY A 287 -24.11 -49.01 -14.95
N ILE A 288 -23.07 -48.45 -14.31
CA ILE A 288 -21.68 -48.95 -14.43
C ILE A 288 -21.39 -49.90 -13.27
N GLU A 289 -21.64 -51.19 -13.49
CA GLU A 289 -21.48 -52.20 -12.43
C GLU A 289 -20.01 -52.50 -12.09
N ASN A 290 -19.14 -52.49 -13.10
CA ASN A 290 -17.72 -52.83 -12.95
C ASN A 290 -16.98 -51.78 -12.10
N ALA A 291 -16.57 -52.20 -10.89
CA ALA A 291 -15.82 -51.36 -9.94
C ALA A 291 -14.53 -50.76 -10.53
N HIS A 292 -13.78 -51.51 -11.36
CA HIS A 292 -12.58 -50.97 -12.01
C HIS A 292 -12.92 -49.81 -12.96
N THR A 293 -14.02 -49.91 -13.70
CA THR A 293 -14.43 -48.86 -14.64
C THR A 293 -14.97 -47.64 -13.90
N ARG A 294 -15.71 -47.83 -12.80
CA ARG A 294 -16.14 -46.74 -11.92
C ARG A 294 -14.96 -45.98 -11.33
N ASN A 295 -14.00 -46.70 -10.76
CA ASN A 295 -12.82 -46.09 -10.15
C ASN A 295 -11.97 -45.34 -11.20
N LEU A 296 -11.83 -45.89 -12.41
CA LEU A 296 -11.14 -45.20 -13.52
C LEU A 296 -11.90 -43.94 -13.96
N ALA A 297 -13.23 -44.00 -14.03
CA ALA A 297 -14.06 -42.84 -14.36
C ALA A 297 -13.96 -41.75 -13.28
N THR A 298 -13.92 -42.13 -12.00
CA THR A 298 -13.64 -41.23 -10.87
C THR A 298 -12.24 -40.62 -10.98
N GLY A 299 -11.21 -41.42 -11.28
CA GLY A 299 -9.86 -40.91 -11.52
C GLY A 299 -9.78 -39.92 -12.69
N GLY A 300 -10.62 -40.10 -13.71
CA GLY A 300 -10.78 -39.13 -14.79
C GLY A 300 -11.34 -37.78 -14.35
N ILE A 301 -12.17 -37.73 -13.30
CA ILE A 301 -12.62 -36.46 -12.70
C ILE A 301 -11.41 -35.65 -12.23
N GLY A 302 -10.46 -36.28 -11.52
CA GLY A 302 -9.22 -35.64 -11.07
C GLY A 302 -8.39 -35.08 -12.23
N ILE A 303 -8.30 -35.80 -13.36
CA ILE A 303 -7.59 -35.33 -14.56
C ILE A 303 -8.28 -34.09 -15.14
N VAL A 304 -9.61 -34.12 -15.27
CA VAL A 304 -10.38 -32.97 -15.77
C VAL A 304 -10.22 -31.77 -14.84
N LEU A 305 -10.30 -31.99 -13.52
CA LEU A 305 -10.09 -30.94 -12.53
C LEU A 305 -8.71 -30.29 -12.72
N PHE A 306 -7.65 -31.09 -12.77
CA PHE A 306 -6.29 -30.59 -12.93
C PHE A 306 -6.06 -29.87 -14.26
N VAL A 307 -6.47 -30.45 -15.40
CA VAL A 307 -6.20 -29.89 -16.73
C VAL A 307 -6.95 -28.57 -16.94
N PHE A 308 -8.22 -28.49 -16.54
CA PHE A 308 -9.04 -27.30 -16.77
C PHE A 308 -8.82 -26.19 -15.73
N ALA A 309 -8.16 -26.47 -14.59
CA ALA A 309 -7.73 -25.45 -13.64
C ALA A 309 -6.69 -24.47 -14.22
N TRP A 310 -5.99 -24.83 -15.31
CA TRP A 310 -5.04 -23.94 -15.99
C TRP A 310 -5.72 -22.82 -16.80
N ILE A 311 -6.95 -23.02 -17.27
CA ILE A 311 -7.62 -22.06 -18.18
C ILE A 311 -7.88 -20.71 -17.50
N PRO A 312 -8.43 -20.65 -16.27
CA PRO A 312 -8.60 -19.39 -15.56
C PRO A 312 -7.32 -18.56 -15.46
N ILE A 313 -6.16 -19.21 -15.26
CA ILE A 313 -4.87 -18.53 -15.08
C ILE A 313 -4.56 -17.57 -16.26
N PHE A 314 -5.02 -17.90 -17.47
CA PHE A 314 -4.73 -17.11 -18.68
C PHE A 314 -5.91 -16.29 -19.21
N VAL A 315 -7.14 -16.68 -18.88
CA VAL A 315 -8.35 -16.19 -19.55
C VAL A 315 -9.32 -15.51 -18.59
N PHE A 316 -9.20 -15.73 -17.27
CA PHE A 316 -10.19 -15.29 -16.30
C PHE A 316 -10.37 -13.76 -16.26
N ASP A 317 -9.29 -12.99 -16.46
CA ASP A 317 -9.34 -11.53 -16.48
C ASP A 317 -9.88 -10.92 -17.80
N ARG A 318 -10.16 -11.74 -18.83
CA ARG A 318 -10.66 -11.25 -20.12
C ARG A 318 -12.15 -10.90 -20.13
N LEU A 319 -12.96 -11.53 -19.26
CA LEU A 319 -14.40 -11.24 -19.09
C LEU A 319 -14.69 -10.74 -17.67
N GLY A 320 -15.87 -10.17 -17.47
CA GLY A 320 -16.33 -9.78 -16.13
C GLY A 320 -16.53 -10.98 -15.21
N ARG A 321 -16.28 -10.83 -13.91
CA ARG A 321 -16.44 -11.90 -12.91
C ARG A 321 -17.87 -12.42 -12.91
N LYS A 322 -18.85 -11.52 -13.03
CA LYS A 322 -20.27 -11.86 -13.07
C LYS A 322 -20.62 -12.71 -14.29
N THR A 323 -20.05 -12.39 -15.45
CA THR A 323 -20.27 -13.13 -16.69
C THR A 323 -19.71 -14.55 -16.61
N TRP A 324 -18.50 -14.73 -16.05
CA TRP A 324 -17.93 -16.06 -15.87
C TRP A 324 -18.78 -16.95 -14.97
N LEU A 325 -19.23 -16.45 -13.82
CA LEU A 325 -20.08 -17.22 -12.91
C LEU A 325 -21.44 -17.59 -13.53
N GLN A 326 -22.00 -16.72 -14.38
CA GLN A 326 -23.23 -17.02 -15.14
C GLN A 326 -23.02 -18.13 -16.17
N ILE A 327 -21.96 -18.06 -16.98
CA ILE A 327 -21.64 -19.11 -17.96
C ILE A 327 -21.39 -20.44 -17.24
N GLY A 328 -20.64 -20.39 -16.15
CA GLY A 328 -20.34 -21.51 -15.29
C GLY A 328 -21.56 -22.26 -14.79
N VAL A 329 -22.48 -21.52 -14.16
CA VAL A 329 -23.65 -22.13 -13.53
C VAL A 329 -24.63 -22.71 -14.56
N VAL A 330 -24.70 -22.12 -15.76
CA VAL A 330 -25.48 -22.70 -16.87
C VAL A 330 -24.87 -24.01 -17.34
N GLY A 331 -23.54 -24.08 -17.51
CA GLY A 331 -22.84 -25.32 -17.87
C GLY A 331 -23.01 -26.41 -16.81
N MET A 332 -22.86 -26.04 -15.54
CA MET A 332 -23.09 -26.94 -14.39
C MET A 332 -24.54 -27.46 -14.34
N MET A 333 -25.52 -26.59 -14.59
CA MET A 333 -26.93 -26.95 -14.64
C MET A 333 -27.22 -27.95 -15.77
N CYS A 334 -26.72 -27.70 -16.99
CA CYS A 334 -26.87 -28.61 -18.11
C CYS A 334 -26.25 -29.99 -17.81
N ALA A 335 -25.09 -30.02 -17.16
CA ALA A 335 -24.45 -31.25 -16.75
C ALA A 335 -25.28 -32.04 -15.71
N MET A 336 -25.84 -31.36 -14.71
CA MET A 336 -26.72 -31.97 -13.69
C MET A 336 -27.99 -32.58 -14.30
N ILE A 337 -28.60 -31.89 -15.27
CA ILE A 337 -29.73 -32.42 -16.04
C ILE A 337 -29.30 -33.67 -16.81
N GLY A 338 -28.12 -33.66 -17.43
CA GLY A 338 -27.58 -34.83 -18.14
C GLY A 338 -27.36 -36.05 -17.24
N ILE A 339 -26.80 -35.85 -16.04
CA ILE A 339 -26.67 -36.91 -15.02
C ILE A 339 -28.05 -37.46 -14.65
N THR A 340 -29.02 -36.57 -14.43
CA THR A 340 -30.40 -36.94 -14.06
C THR A 340 -31.03 -37.83 -15.14
N VAL A 341 -30.98 -37.41 -16.40
CA VAL A 341 -31.58 -38.14 -17.53
C VAL A 341 -30.93 -39.50 -17.71
N LEU A 342 -29.60 -39.58 -17.60
CA LEU A 342 -28.91 -40.86 -17.79
C LEU A 342 -29.04 -41.82 -16.60
N GLN A 343 -29.14 -41.34 -15.37
CA GLN A 343 -29.49 -42.22 -14.25
C GLN A 343 -30.94 -42.72 -14.33
N TRP A 344 -31.88 -41.86 -14.73
CA TRP A 344 -33.26 -42.27 -14.99
C TRP A 344 -33.32 -43.31 -16.12
N HIS A 345 -32.55 -43.10 -17.20
CA HIS A 345 -32.43 -44.06 -18.29
C HIS A 345 -31.87 -45.40 -17.81
N ALA A 346 -30.79 -45.39 -17.02
CA ALA A 346 -30.15 -46.59 -16.49
C ALA A 346 -31.08 -47.39 -15.56
N GLU A 347 -31.93 -46.71 -14.78
CA GLU A 347 -32.96 -47.33 -13.93
C GLU A 347 -34.02 -48.08 -14.76
N HIS A 348 -34.39 -47.55 -15.93
CA HIS A 348 -35.40 -48.15 -16.81
C HIS A 348 -34.82 -49.14 -17.85
N HIS A 349 -33.54 -49.02 -18.17
CA HIS A 349 -32.82 -49.83 -19.16
C HIS A 349 -31.47 -50.33 -18.59
N PRO A 350 -31.49 -51.22 -17.59
CA PRO A 350 -30.27 -51.75 -16.99
C PRO A 350 -29.44 -52.54 -18.02
N GLY A 351 -28.12 -52.35 -18.00
CA GLY A 351 -27.18 -53.03 -18.91
C GLY A 351 -27.05 -52.44 -20.32
N ASP A 352 -27.79 -51.39 -20.67
CA ASP A 352 -27.61 -50.69 -21.95
C ASP A 352 -26.21 -50.03 -22.02
N LYS A 353 -25.52 -50.18 -23.15
CA LYS A 353 -24.24 -49.53 -23.41
C LYS A 353 -24.36 -47.99 -23.43
N ALA A 354 -25.54 -47.45 -23.71
CA ALA A 354 -25.79 -46.01 -23.64
C ALA A 354 -25.54 -45.42 -22.24
N ASN A 355 -25.67 -46.24 -21.18
CA ASN A 355 -25.47 -45.83 -19.79
C ASN A 355 -24.03 -45.34 -19.51
N TYR A 356 -23.03 -45.78 -20.28
CA TYR A 356 -21.64 -45.29 -20.15
C TYR A 356 -21.49 -43.80 -20.46
N ALA A 357 -22.44 -43.19 -21.18
CA ALA A 357 -22.44 -41.76 -21.44
C ALA A 357 -22.57 -40.92 -20.14
N VAL A 358 -23.00 -41.53 -19.02
CA VAL A 358 -23.11 -40.86 -17.71
C VAL A 358 -21.77 -40.30 -17.23
N ILE A 359 -20.64 -40.88 -17.67
CA ILE A 359 -19.28 -40.43 -17.33
C ILE A 359 -19.00 -39.01 -17.82
N VAL A 360 -19.55 -38.64 -18.98
CA VAL A 360 -19.24 -37.36 -19.64
C VAL A 360 -19.78 -36.18 -18.83
N PHE A 361 -20.91 -36.33 -18.16
CA PHE A 361 -21.60 -35.20 -17.53
C PHE A 361 -20.90 -34.69 -16.26
N PRO A 362 -20.40 -35.51 -15.33
CA PRO A 362 -19.52 -35.05 -14.26
C PRO A 362 -18.28 -34.32 -14.78
N TYR A 363 -17.70 -34.76 -15.92
CA TYR A 363 -16.55 -34.06 -16.51
C TYR A 363 -16.96 -32.68 -17.03
N LEU A 364 -18.07 -32.57 -17.77
CA LEU A 364 -18.60 -31.28 -18.23
C LEU A 364 -18.95 -30.34 -17.08
N PHE A 365 -19.46 -30.89 -15.97
CA PHE A 365 -19.71 -30.14 -14.74
C PHE A 365 -18.41 -29.52 -14.22
N TYR A 366 -17.34 -30.30 -14.05
CA TYR A 366 -16.08 -29.80 -13.51
C TYR A 366 -15.30 -28.90 -14.48
N ILE A 367 -15.41 -29.10 -15.79
CA ILE A 367 -14.92 -28.15 -16.79
C ILE A 367 -15.58 -26.79 -16.58
N SER A 368 -16.91 -26.77 -16.50
CA SER A 368 -17.68 -25.54 -16.30
C SER A 368 -17.33 -24.91 -14.95
N PHE A 369 -17.27 -25.71 -13.89
CA PHE A 369 -16.93 -25.26 -12.54
C PHE A 369 -15.55 -24.61 -12.49
N ASN A 370 -14.48 -25.28 -12.92
CA ASN A 370 -13.11 -24.76 -12.80
C ASN A 370 -12.88 -23.49 -13.61
N VAL A 371 -13.43 -23.42 -14.82
CA VAL A 371 -13.30 -22.23 -15.68
C VAL A 371 -14.01 -20.99 -15.08
N SER A 372 -14.94 -21.20 -14.15
CA SER A 372 -15.79 -20.14 -13.60
C SER A 372 -15.77 -20.05 -12.06
N TRP A 373 -16.56 -20.88 -11.37
CA TRP A 373 -16.79 -20.85 -9.93
C TRP A 373 -15.60 -21.30 -9.10
N GLY A 374 -14.73 -22.16 -9.65
CA GLY A 374 -13.53 -22.66 -8.99
C GLY A 374 -12.63 -21.50 -8.56
N VAL A 375 -12.18 -20.66 -9.49
CA VAL A 375 -11.36 -19.47 -9.16
C VAL A 375 -12.23 -18.25 -8.81
N GLY A 376 -13.35 -18.08 -9.50
CA GLY A 376 -14.17 -16.87 -9.42
C GLY A 376 -14.80 -16.59 -8.08
N SER A 377 -15.19 -17.61 -7.30
CA SER A 377 -15.81 -17.38 -6.00
C SER A 377 -14.81 -16.81 -4.99
N TRP A 378 -13.57 -17.33 -4.98
CA TRP A 378 -12.48 -16.88 -4.13
C TRP A 378 -12.01 -15.48 -4.51
N THR A 379 -11.81 -15.25 -5.81
CA THR A 379 -11.44 -13.92 -6.32
C THR A 379 -12.50 -12.88 -5.96
N TYR A 380 -13.78 -13.15 -6.24
CA TYR A 380 -14.85 -12.20 -5.93
C TYR A 380 -14.98 -11.90 -4.44
N ALA A 381 -14.89 -12.93 -3.58
CA ALA A 381 -14.93 -12.72 -2.13
C ALA A 381 -13.81 -11.76 -1.67
N SER A 382 -12.61 -11.87 -2.25
CA SER A 382 -11.48 -10.99 -1.90
C SER A 382 -11.57 -9.56 -2.45
N GLU A 383 -12.29 -9.35 -3.57
CA GLU A 383 -12.36 -8.07 -4.28
C GLU A 383 -13.46 -7.12 -3.76
N ILE A 384 -14.53 -7.63 -3.13
CA ILE A 384 -15.68 -6.79 -2.73
C ILE A 384 -15.53 -6.10 -1.38
N PHE A 385 -14.64 -6.56 -0.51
CA PHE A 385 -14.52 -6.01 0.84
C PHE A 385 -13.58 -4.77 0.89
N PRO A 386 -14.00 -3.71 1.61
CA PRO A 386 -13.11 -2.60 1.95
C PRO A 386 -11.86 -3.09 2.68
N VAL A 387 -10.74 -2.38 2.51
CA VAL A 387 -9.42 -2.74 3.09
C VAL A 387 -9.54 -3.11 4.57
N THR A 388 -10.22 -2.27 5.34
CA THR A 388 -10.38 -2.42 6.80
C THR A 388 -11.16 -3.67 7.25
N TYR A 389 -12.11 -4.13 6.42
CA TYR A 389 -12.96 -5.28 6.75
C TYR A 389 -12.59 -6.55 5.97
N ARG A 390 -11.58 -6.48 5.09
CA ARG A 390 -11.23 -7.55 4.14
C ARG A 390 -10.91 -8.88 4.80
N ALA A 391 -10.04 -8.88 5.80
CA ALA A 391 -9.67 -10.12 6.49
C ALA A 391 -10.89 -10.81 7.14
N LYS A 392 -11.76 -10.02 7.79
CA LYS A 392 -12.99 -10.53 8.45
C LYS A 392 -14.02 -11.00 7.44
N GLY A 393 -14.18 -10.25 6.34
CA GLY A 393 -15.07 -10.59 5.24
C GLY A 393 -14.68 -11.89 4.53
N ASN A 394 -13.40 -12.07 4.23
CA ASN A 394 -12.88 -13.31 3.66
C ASN A 394 -13.06 -14.50 4.62
N ALA A 395 -12.81 -14.31 5.92
CA ALA A 395 -13.06 -15.35 6.92
C ALA A 395 -14.52 -15.78 6.96
N LEU A 396 -15.47 -14.83 7.04
CA LEU A 396 -16.92 -15.15 7.03
C LEU A 396 -17.37 -15.78 5.71
N SER A 397 -16.81 -15.35 4.59
CA SER A 397 -17.12 -15.94 3.28
C SER A 397 -16.62 -17.39 3.19
N THR A 398 -15.43 -17.67 3.70
CA THR A 398 -14.84 -19.01 3.79
C THR A 398 -15.60 -19.90 4.77
N MET A 399 -16.06 -19.36 5.91
CA MET A 399 -16.94 -20.08 6.83
C MET A 399 -18.26 -20.49 6.15
N SER A 400 -18.82 -19.61 5.32
CA SER A 400 -20.03 -19.90 4.54
C SER A 400 -19.80 -21.01 3.51
N LEU A 401 -18.62 -21.04 2.88
CA LEU A 401 -18.20 -22.15 2.02
C LEU A 401 -18.30 -23.48 2.77
N TRP A 402 -17.61 -23.59 3.91
CA TRP A 402 -17.57 -24.83 4.69
C TRP A 402 -18.93 -25.25 5.26
N ALA A 403 -19.78 -24.28 5.62
CA ALA A 403 -21.16 -24.57 5.98
C ALA A 403 -21.96 -25.17 4.81
N GLY A 404 -21.76 -24.65 3.59
CA GLY A 404 -22.32 -25.24 2.37
C GLY A 404 -21.80 -26.65 2.09
N CYS A 405 -20.49 -26.87 2.25
CA CYS A 405 -19.86 -28.19 2.13
C CYS A 405 -20.52 -29.20 3.08
N TYR A 406 -20.63 -28.84 4.36
CA TYR A 406 -21.24 -29.68 5.39
C TYR A 406 -22.67 -30.07 5.03
N ILE A 407 -23.50 -29.11 4.63
CA ILE A 407 -24.90 -29.36 4.27
C ILE A 407 -24.98 -30.35 3.12
N VAL A 408 -24.19 -30.14 2.07
CA VAL A 408 -24.19 -31.03 0.89
C VAL A 408 -23.67 -32.41 1.25
N ALA A 409 -22.52 -32.51 1.91
CA ALA A 409 -21.94 -33.80 2.30
C ALA A 409 -22.87 -34.60 3.22
N GLN A 410 -23.54 -33.95 4.16
CA GLN A 410 -24.48 -34.62 5.07
C GLN A 410 -25.80 -35.02 4.40
N ALA A 411 -26.35 -34.15 3.54
CA ALA A 411 -27.68 -34.34 2.95
C ALA A 411 -27.67 -35.23 1.70
N SER A 412 -26.55 -35.31 0.97
CA SER A 412 -26.49 -36.07 -0.30
C SER A 412 -26.77 -37.56 -0.14
N PRO A 413 -26.14 -38.29 0.81
CA PRO A 413 -26.40 -39.72 0.96
C PRO A 413 -27.86 -40.07 1.27
N PRO A 414 -28.54 -39.46 2.26
CA PRO A 414 -29.92 -39.80 2.56
C PRO A 414 -30.87 -39.41 1.42
N ILE A 415 -30.72 -38.23 0.82
CA ILE A 415 -31.54 -37.82 -0.33
C ILE A 415 -31.31 -38.77 -1.50
N GLY A 416 -30.06 -39.05 -1.83
CA GLY A 416 -29.71 -40.00 -2.89
C GLY A 416 -30.33 -41.38 -2.63
N SER A 417 -30.31 -41.89 -1.41
CA SER A 417 -30.95 -43.19 -1.10
C SER A 417 -32.48 -43.17 -1.21
N ALA A 418 -33.11 -42.00 -1.03
CA ALA A 418 -34.57 -41.88 -1.04
C ALA A 418 -35.15 -41.64 -2.44
N ILE A 419 -34.50 -40.80 -3.27
CA ILE A 419 -35.04 -40.34 -4.56
C ILE A 419 -34.13 -40.61 -5.76
N GLY A 420 -32.99 -41.29 -5.58
CA GLY A 420 -32.10 -41.68 -6.68
C GLY A 420 -31.60 -40.48 -7.50
N TRP A 421 -31.96 -40.45 -8.78
CA TRP A 421 -31.63 -39.39 -9.74
C TRP A 421 -32.24 -38.03 -9.39
N GLY A 422 -33.31 -37.98 -8.59
CA GLY A 422 -33.96 -36.74 -8.15
C GLY A 422 -33.04 -35.80 -7.37
N LEU A 423 -31.95 -36.30 -6.80
CA LEU A 423 -30.90 -35.49 -6.16
C LEU A 423 -30.33 -34.43 -7.10
N TYR A 424 -30.05 -34.80 -8.35
CA TYR A 424 -29.41 -33.90 -9.32
C TYR A 424 -30.39 -32.86 -9.90
N ILE A 425 -31.70 -33.13 -9.85
CA ILE A 425 -32.74 -32.11 -10.12
C ILE A 425 -32.71 -31.03 -9.05
N ILE A 426 -32.56 -31.41 -7.78
CA ILE A 426 -32.45 -30.45 -6.68
C ILE A 426 -31.23 -29.54 -6.91
N TYR A 427 -30.07 -30.11 -7.27
CA TYR A 427 -28.88 -29.31 -7.60
C TYR A 427 -29.07 -28.42 -8.83
N SER A 428 -29.75 -28.91 -9.88
CA SER A 428 -30.10 -28.09 -11.03
C SER A 428 -31.00 -26.90 -10.64
N GLY A 429 -31.98 -27.11 -9.75
CA GLY A 429 -32.81 -26.03 -9.21
C GLY A 429 -32.00 -25.02 -8.40
N ILE A 430 -31.04 -25.49 -7.60
CA ILE A 430 -30.10 -24.61 -6.87
C ILE A 430 -29.21 -23.82 -7.85
N CYS A 431 -28.79 -24.41 -8.98
CA CYS A 431 -28.05 -23.70 -10.02
C CYS A 431 -28.88 -22.55 -10.62
N VAL A 432 -30.19 -22.70 -10.78
CA VAL A 432 -31.09 -21.60 -11.19
C VAL A 432 -31.10 -20.48 -10.15
N LEU A 433 -31.20 -20.81 -8.87
CA LEU A 433 -31.15 -19.82 -7.78
C LEU A 433 -29.80 -19.10 -7.73
N ALA A 434 -28.70 -19.84 -7.92
CA ALA A 434 -27.36 -19.28 -8.03
C ALA A 434 -27.24 -18.34 -9.24
N PHE A 435 -27.81 -18.69 -10.39
CA PHE A 435 -27.86 -17.81 -11.57
C PHE A 435 -28.61 -16.51 -11.28
N ILE A 436 -29.79 -16.59 -10.64
CA ILE A 436 -30.60 -15.42 -10.25
C ILE A 436 -29.79 -14.54 -9.27
N PHE A 437 -29.16 -15.14 -8.27
CA PHE A 437 -28.32 -14.43 -7.30
C PHE A 437 -27.17 -13.69 -8.00
N VAL A 438 -26.42 -14.38 -8.87
CA VAL A 438 -25.33 -13.77 -9.65
C VAL A 438 -25.89 -12.66 -10.56
N ARG A 439 -27.03 -12.87 -11.23
CA ARG A 439 -27.60 -11.92 -12.18
C ARG A 439 -28.08 -10.63 -11.53
N TYR A 440 -28.69 -10.70 -10.34
CA TYR A 440 -29.39 -9.57 -9.73
C TYR A 440 -28.71 -9.02 -8.47
N ALA A 441 -28.09 -9.85 -7.64
CA ALA A 441 -27.46 -9.39 -6.40
C ALA A 441 -25.98 -9.00 -6.59
N MET A 442 -25.24 -9.78 -7.38
CA MET A 442 -23.81 -9.59 -7.58
C MET A 442 -23.50 -8.34 -8.41
N VAL A 443 -22.43 -7.63 -8.02
CA VAL A 443 -21.90 -6.47 -8.73
C VAL A 443 -20.66 -6.87 -9.51
N GLU A 444 -20.43 -6.25 -10.68
CA GLU A 444 -19.19 -6.48 -11.43
C GLU A 444 -17.99 -5.78 -10.75
N THR A 445 -16.90 -6.54 -10.56
CA THR A 445 -15.66 -6.08 -9.92
C THR A 445 -14.51 -5.85 -10.90
N ARG A 446 -14.63 -6.32 -12.15
CA ARG A 446 -13.55 -6.19 -13.14
C ARG A 446 -13.11 -4.73 -13.33
N GLY A 447 -11.81 -4.50 -13.20
CA GLY A 447 -11.17 -3.22 -13.51
C GLY A 447 -11.50 -2.11 -12.52
N ARG A 448 -12.02 -2.45 -11.33
CA ARG A 448 -12.36 -1.49 -10.27
C ARG A 448 -11.35 -1.57 -9.15
N THR A 449 -11.01 -0.41 -8.58
CA THR A 449 -10.15 -0.38 -7.39
C THR A 449 -10.96 -0.70 -6.13
N LEU A 450 -10.27 -1.04 -5.04
CA LEU A 450 -10.89 -1.42 -3.78
C LEU A 450 -11.62 -0.25 -3.11
N GLU A 451 -11.16 0.97 -3.37
CA GLU A 451 -11.71 2.25 -2.93
C GLU A 451 -13.02 2.55 -3.69
N GLU A 452 -13.05 2.28 -5.00
CA GLU A 452 -14.24 2.40 -5.83
C GLU A 452 -15.34 1.41 -5.40
N MET A 453 -14.96 0.20 -5.01
CA MET A 453 -15.89 -0.79 -4.46
C MET A 453 -16.53 -0.31 -3.15
N SER A 454 -15.75 0.33 -2.27
CA SER A 454 -16.25 0.88 -0.99
C SER A 454 -17.27 2.00 -1.21
N ARG A 455 -17.03 2.87 -2.21
CA ARG A 455 -17.99 3.91 -2.63
C ARG A 455 -19.25 3.33 -3.25
N LEU A 456 -19.11 2.33 -4.12
CA LEU A 456 -20.25 1.72 -4.80
C LEU A 456 -21.26 1.05 -3.85
N PHE A 457 -20.78 0.50 -2.74
CA PHE A 457 -21.66 -0.02 -1.69
C PHE A 457 -22.21 1.05 -0.74
N GLY A 458 -21.79 2.32 -0.88
CA GLY A 458 -22.21 3.44 -0.04
C GLY A 458 -21.81 3.25 1.43
N ILE A 459 -20.67 2.59 1.66
CA ILE A 459 -20.24 2.17 2.99
C ILE A 459 -19.86 3.37 3.85
N GLU A 460 -19.07 4.28 3.29
CA GLU A 460 -18.51 5.44 3.98
C GLU A 460 -19.60 6.44 4.39
N GLU A 461 -20.56 6.70 3.50
CA GLU A 461 -21.70 7.61 3.76
C GLU A 461 -22.56 7.12 4.92
N LYS A 462 -22.89 5.82 4.93
CA LYS A 462 -23.76 5.22 5.96
C LYS A 462 -23.04 4.99 7.30
N LEU A 463 -21.72 4.75 7.29
CA LEU A 463 -20.92 4.69 8.51
C LEU A 463 -20.76 6.08 9.15
N ALA A 464 -20.64 7.15 8.35
CA ALA A 464 -20.61 8.52 8.84
C ALA A 464 -21.89 8.90 9.60
N VAL A 465 -23.08 8.62 9.02
CA VAL A 465 -24.39 8.84 9.68
C VAL A 465 -24.44 8.16 11.05
N ARG A 466 -23.92 6.94 11.11
CA ARG A 466 -23.99 6.09 12.29
C ARG A 466 -23.04 6.51 13.40
N GLY A 467 -21.92 7.15 13.05
CA GLY A 467 -20.99 7.78 13.99
C GLY A 467 -21.49 9.09 14.59
N GLY A 468 -22.74 9.50 14.30
CA GLY A 468 -23.28 10.80 14.73
C GLY A 468 -22.70 11.99 13.94
N ILE A 469 -21.97 11.71 12.87
CA ILE A 469 -21.44 12.72 11.96
C ILE A 469 -22.51 12.93 10.89
N ASN A 470 -22.98 14.16 10.71
CA ASN A 470 -23.99 14.46 9.70
C ASN A 470 -23.42 13.96 8.34
N PRO A 471 -24.11 13.06 7.60
CA PRO A 471 -23.64 12.60 6.29
C PRO A 471 -23.35 13.79 5.39
N ALA A 472 -24.15 14.86 5.48
CA ALA A 472 -23.90 16.07 4.73
C ALA A 472 -22.66 16.81 5.20
N SER A 473 -22.21 16.72 6.46
CA SER A 473 -20.95 17.34 6.93
C SER A 473 -19.72 16.43 6.83
N ALA A 474 -19.88 15.10 6.84
CA ALA A 474 -18.82 14.14 6.53
C ALA A 474 -18.58 14.06 5.02
N LEU A 475 -19.67 14.00 4.23
CA LEU A 475 -19.60 14.24 2.80
C LEU A 475 -19.33 15.70 2.49
N GLN A 476 -19.66 16.74 3.26
CA GLN A 476 -19.18 18.11 2.92
C GLN A 476 -17.77 18.38 3.42
N ALA A 477 -17.27 17.74 4.48
CA ALA A 477 -15.84 17.79 4.79
C ALA A 477 -15.08 17.09 3.67
N ARG A 478 -15.55 15.90 3.26
CA ARG A 478 -14.91 15.11 2.21
C ARG A 478 -15.33 15.47 0.78
N ASN A 479 -16.39 16.25 0.54
CA ASN A 479 -16.76 16.85 -0.76
C ASN A 479 -16.28 18.30 -0.81
N LYS A 480 -16.07 19.02 0.29
CA LYS A 480 -15.21 20.22 0.23
C LYS A 480 -13.74 19.85 0.09
N GLU A 481 -13.34 18.63 0.44
CA GLU A 481 -12.04 18.10 0.05
C GLU A 481 -12.11 17.48 -1.35
N ALA A 482 -12.98 16.50 -1.63
CA ALA A 482 -13.00 15.76 -2.91
C ALA A 482 -13.90 16.32 -4.03
N VAL A 483 -14.83 17.26 -3.77
CA VAL A 483 -15.63 17.98 -4.78
C VAL A 483 -15.11 19.40 -4.95
N GLN A 484 -14.35 19.99 -4.01
CA GLN A 484 -13.52 21.15 -4.34
C GLN A 484 -12.30 20.71 -5.15
N GLU A 485 -11.65 19.59 -4.79
CA GLU A 485 -10.65 18.95 -5.68
C GLU A 485 -11.28 18.51 -7.01
N ARG A 486 -12.47 17.88 -7.04
CA ARG A 486 -13.05 17.43 -8.33
C ARG A 486 -13.80 18.48 -9.15
N VAL A 487 -14.35 19.54 -8.57
CA VAL A 487 -14.97 20.63 -9.34
C VAL A 487 -13.89 21.61 -9.79
N GLU A 488 -12.81 21.83 -9.03
CA GLU A 488 -11.61 22.46 -9.56
C GLU A 488 -10.92 21.54 -10.59
N GLU A 489 -10.88 20.21 -10.42
CA GLU A 489 -10.39 19.28 -11.47
C GLU A 489 -11.32 19.20 -12.69
N VAL A 490 -12.65 19.31 -12.57
CA VAL A 490 -13.57 19.17 -13.71
C VAL A 490 -13.80 20.50 -14.42
N GLU A 491 -13.86 21.62 -13.70
CA GLU A 491 -13.81 22.97 -14.31
C GLU A 491 -12.41 23.27 -14.84
N SER A 492 -11.34 22.75 -14.24
CA SER A 492 -10.02 22.73 -14.88
C SER A 492 -9.99 21.74 -16.04
N MET A 493 -10.53 20.52 -15.98
CA MET A 493 -10.51 19.55 -17.09
C MET A 493 -11.28 20.06 -18.32
N ILE A 494 -12.42 20.71 -18.15
CA ILE A 494 -13.19 21.28 -19.28
C ILE A 494 -12.47 22.50 -19.88
N ARG A 495 -11.67 23.25 -19.09
CA ARG A 495 -10.74 24.26 -19.64
C ARG A 495 -9.48 23.62 -20.24
N THR A 496 -9.01 22.50 -19.70
CA THR A 496 -7.74 21.83 -20.02
C THR A 496 -7.82 20.97 -21.28
N PHE A 497 -8.99 20.47 -21.68
CA PHE A 497 -9.12 19.76 -22.96
C PHE A 497 -9.07 20.67 -24.20
N SER A 498 -8.94 21.99 -24.02
CA SER A 498 -8.83 22.93 -25.15
C SER A 498 -7.43 23.55 -25.36
N SER A 499 -6.44 23.24 -24.53
CA SER A 499 -5.07 23.73 -24.75
C SER A 499 -4.04 22.96 -23.92
N GLY A 500 -3.12 22.24 -24.58
CA GLY A 500 -2.10 21.44 -23.91
C GLY A 500 -1.06 22.28 -23.14
N GLN A 501 -0.86 21.95 -21.86
CA GLN A 501 0.27 22.40 -21.03
C GLN A 501 0.69 21.28 -20.06
N LEU A 502 2.01 21.10 -19.90
CA LEU A 502 2.66 20.14 -18.99
C LEU A 502 2.34 20.44 -17.51
N LEU A 503 2.05 19.41 -16.71
CA LEU A 503 1.83 19.50 -15.26
C LEU A 503 3.11 20.00 -14.54
N GLN A 504 3.01 21.12 -13.81
CA GLN A 504 4.11 21.70 -13.00
C GLN A 504 4.21 21.00 -11.63
N ALA A 505 5.41 20.55 -11.25
CA ALA A 505 5.71 19.95 -9.93
C ALA A 505 5.89 21.05 -8.86
N GLN A 506 5.03 21.10 -7.84
CA GLN A 506 5.11 22.06 -6.73
C GLN A 506 6.10 21.59 -5.65
N PRO A 507 6.74 22.51 -4.88
CA PRO A 507 7.64 22.11 -3.79
C PRO A 507 6.86 21.47 -2.62
N VAL A 508 7.47 20.49 -1.96
CA VAL A 508 6.87 19.85 -0.77
C VAL A 508 6.81 20.82 0.41
N SER A 509 5.63 20.85 1.06
CA SER A 509 5.39 21.60 2.28
C SER A 509 5.18 20.66 3.47
N VAL A 510 5.85 20.97 4.59
CA VAL A 510 5.74 20.30 5.88
C VAL A 510 5.07 21.26 6.86
N ARG A 511 3.92 20.89 7.41
CA ARG A 511 3.19 21.73 8.35
C ARG A 511 3.58 21.42 9.79
N ALA A 512 4.31 22.33 10.43
CA ALA A 512 4.67 22.18 11.83
C ALA A 512 3.42 22.28 12.72
N SER A 513 3.20 21.27 13.56
CA SER A 513 2.10 21.25 14.52
C SER A 513 2.39 22.17 15.72
N PRO A 514 1.36 22.70 16.41
CA PRO A 514 1.58 23.58 17.56
C PRO A 514 2.51 22.99 18.65
N PRO A 515 2.47 21.68 18.98
CA PRO A 515 3.45 21.08 19.89
C PRO A 515 4.89 21.07 19.37
N GLU A 516 5.10 20.82 18.07
CA GLU A 516 6.45 20.83 17.46
C GLU A 516 7.04 22.24 17.47
N VAL A 517 6.22 23.25 17.18
CA VAL A 517 6.61 24.67 17.26
C VAL A 517 6.96 25.05 18.70
N ALA A 518 6.12 24.68 19.67
CA ALA A 518 6.36 24.97 21.09
C ALA A 518 7.61 24.27 21.65
N GLN A 519 7.94 23.08 21.14
CA GLN A 519 9.15 22.33 21.51
C GLN A 519 10.38 22.77 20.70
N GLY A 520 10.19 23.57 19.64
CA GLY A 520 11.24 23.94 18.71
C GLY A 520 11.82 22.77 17.91
N ARG A 521 11.07 21.67 17.79
CA ARG A 521 11.57 20.42 17.20
C ARG A 521 10.46 19.70 16.43
N LEU A 522 10.72 19.39 15.17
CA LEU A 522 9.87 18.54 14.35
C LEU A 522 9.93 17.08 14.82
N SER A 523 8.80 16.40 14.68
CA SER A 523 8.68 14.96 14.79
C SER A 523 9.56 14.26 13.76
N GLU A 524 9.90 13.00 14.03
CA GLU A 524 10.77 12.21 13.15
C GLU A 524 10.21 12.09 11.73
N GLN A 525 8.88 12.00 11.59
CA GLN A 525 8.20 11.97 10.29
C GLN A 525 8.34 13.30 9.54
N ASN A 526 8.02 14.43 10.18
CA ASN A 526 8.12 15.74 9.53
C ASN A 526 9.58 16.10 9.20
N LEU A 527 10.52 15.69 10.06
CA LEU A 527 11.95 15.84 9.80
C LEU A 527 12.40 14.99 8.59
N GLU A 528 11.97 13.73 8.51
CA GLU A 528 12.30 12.85 7.37
C GLU A 528 11.78 13.44 6.05
N ILE A 529 10.53 13.89 6.00
CA ILE A 529 9.96 14.54 4.81
C ILE A 529 10.77 15.77 4.43
N ALA A 530 11.14 16.61 5.41
CA ALA A 530 11.91 17.82 5.16
C ALA A 530 13.31 17.51 4.60
N VAL A 531 14.01 16.53 5.18
CA VAL A 531 15.34 16.09 4.73
C VAL A 531 15.27 15.45 3.34
N ARG A 532 14.27 14.60 3.09
CA ARG A 532 14.04 13.95 1.79
C ARG A 532 13.74 14.98 0.70
N SER A 533 12.89 15.97 1.00
CA SER A 533 12.56 17.07 0.08
C SER A 533 13.80 17.91 -0.27
N LEU A 534 14.62 18.27 0.72
CA LEU A 534 15.89 18.95 0.47
C LEU A 534 16.84 18.12 -0.40
N ARG A 535 16.85 16.79 -0.23
CA ARG A 535 17.68 15.91 -1.07
C ARG A 535 17.19 15.83 -2.51
N HIS A 536 15.88 15.66 -2.72
CA HIS A 536 15.28 15.42 -4.03
C HIS A 536 15.02 16.72 -4.81
N ASP A 537 14.33 17.68 -4.19
CA ASP A 537 13.88 18.91 -4.81
C ASP A 537 14.84 20.07 -4.58
N GLY A 538 15.73 19.96 -3.59
CA GLY A 538 16.64 21.03 -3.20
C GLY A 538 15.98 22.13 -2.39
N LEU A 539 14.71 21.94 -2.01
CA LEU A 539 13.91 22.89 -1.27
C LEU A 539 12.88 22.17 -0.40
N VAL A 540 12.57 22.73 0.77
CA VAL A 540 11.40 22.36 1.59
C VAL A 540 10.77 23.64 2.15
N VAL A 541 9.45 23.67 2.20
CA VAL A 541 8.69 24.70 2.90
C VAL A 541 8.25 24.13 4.24
N VAL A 542 8.51 24.82 5.34
CA VAL A 542 8.01 24.47 6.68
C VAL A 542 6.98 25.50 7.08
N GLU A 543 5.70 25.14 6.98
CA GLU A 543 4.58 26.00 7.34
C GLU A 543 4.40 26.12 8.85
N ASN A 544 3.91 27.29 9.29
CA ASN A 544 3.60 27.60 10.69
C ASN A 544 4.80 27.48 11.65
N ALA A 545 6.03 27.70 11.17
CA ALA A 545 7.23 27.57 11.97
C ALA A 545 7.55 28.80 12.85
N ILE A 546 6.95 29.96 12.57
CA ILE A 546 7.18 31.24 13.28
C ILE A 546 5.86 31.91 13.62
N ASP A 547 5.74 32.51 14.81
CA ASP A 547 4.57 33.34 15.13
C ASP A 547 4.54 34.60 14.24
N THR A 548 3.47 34.75 13.49
CA THR A 548 3.19 35.89 12.62
C THR A 548 3.33 37.26 13.31
N LYS A 549 3.08 37.36 14.62
CA LYS A 549 3.21 38.62 15.38
C LYS A 549 4.66 39.08 15.51
N VAL A 550 5.60 38.14 15.58
CA VAL A 550 7.04 38.44 15.63
C VAL A 550 7.49 38.98 14.27
N LEU A 551 6.98 38.38 13.18
CA LEU A 551 7.21 38.86 11.83
C LEU A 551 6.65 40.27 11.60
N ASP A 552 5.46 40.60 12.13
CA ASP A 552 4.86 41.94 12.00
C ASP A 552 5.72 43.06 12.59
N LYS A 553 6.32 42.82 13.76
CA LYS A 553 7.20 43.79 14.42
C LYS A 553 8.42 44.10 13.56
N LEU A 554 9.08 43.05 13.06
CA LEU A 554 10.25 43.20 12.21
C LEU A 554 9.88 43.81 10.84
N ASN A 555 8.75 43.40 10.26
CA ASN A 555 8.27 43.92 8.98
C ASN A 555 8.05 45.43 9.03
N THR A 556 7.45 45.95 10.10
CA THR A 556 7.20 47.39 10.27
C THR A 556 8.49 48.19 10.15
N LYS A 557 9.56 47.75 10.82
CA LYS A 557 10.87 48.39 10.77
C LYS A 557 11.53 48.21 9.40
N MET A 558 11.55 46.98 8.88
CA MET A 558 12.23 46.70 7.61
C MET A 558 11.55 47.36 6.40
N VAL A 559 10.23 47.51 6.39
CA VAL A 559 9.52 48.27 5.34
C VAL A 559 9.90 49.76 5.38
N ALA A 560 9.97 50.36 6.58
CA ALA A 560 10.41 51.75 6.72
C ALA A 560 11.84 51.94 6.21
N ASP A 561 12.73 50.99 6.54
CA ASP A 561 14.11 50.98 6.09
C ASP A 561 14.22 50.75 4.57
N ALA A 562 13.39 49.90 3.97
CA ALA A 562 13.34 49.68 2.52
C ALA A 562 12.94 50.96 1.77
N LEU A 563 11.93 51.68 2.27
CA LEU A 563 11.50 52.96 1.72
C LEU A 563 12.57 54.04 1.86
N TYR A 564 13.26 54.07 3.01
CA TYR A 564 14.40 54.96 3.21
C TYR A 564 15.55 54.63 2.25
N LEU A 565 15.91 53.35 2.09
CA LEU A 565 16.91 52.92 1.13
C LEU A 565 16.52 53.28 -0.30
N GLN A 566 15.26 53.10 -0.69
CA GLN A 566 14.74 53.50 -2.01
C GLN A 566 14.87 55.02 -2.24
N SER A 567 14.67 55.83 -1.20
CA SER A 567 14.77 57.29 -1.30
C SER A 567 16.18 57.80 -1.63
N ARG A 568 17.22 56.96 -1.46
CA ARG A 568 18.61 57.26 -1.83
C ARG A 568 18.86 57.27 -3.35
N GLY A 569 17.89 56.83 -4.15
CA GLY A 569 17.97 56.89 -5.62
C GLY A 569 19.09 56.02 -6.17
N LYS A 570 20.11 56.62 -6.81
CA LYS A 570 21.21 55.85 -7.43
C LYS A 570 22.13 55.16 -6.41
N ASP A 571 22.17 55.67 -5.19
CA ASP A 571 23.00 55.11 -4.10
C ASP A 571 22.25 54.01 -3.33
N SER A 572 21.04 53.62 -3.78
CA SER A 572 20.29 52.51 -3.21
C SER A 572 20.94 51.16 -3.57
N PRO A 573 20.93 50.18 -2.67
CA PRO A 573 21.49 48.83 -2.90
C PRO A 573 20.58 47.97 -3.79
N PHE A 574 20.36 48.40 -5.03
CA PHE A 574 19.50 47.68 -5.97
C PHE A 574 20.12 46.36 -6.39
N ASN A 575 19.31 45.29 -6.35
CA ASN A 575 19.71 43.94 -6.68
C ASN A 575 19.12 43.56 -8.06
N TYR A 576 19.97 43.50 -9.08
CA TYR A 576 19.64 43.28 -10.51
C TYR A 576 18.80 44.38 -11.19
N ASN A 577 17.82 44.94 -10.50
CA ASN A 577 16.94 45.98 -11.03
C ASN A 577 16.42 46.89 -9.91
N GLN A 578 15.83 48.02 -10.30
CA GLN A 578 15.29 49.02 -9.36
C GLN A 578 14.05 48.55 -8.57
N GLY A 579 13.51 47.37 -8.90
CA GLY A 579 12.36 46.77 -8.22
C GLY A 579 12.74 45.82 -7.09
N ASN A 580 14.03 45.58 -6.83
CA ASN A 580 14.50 44.72 -5.76
C ASN A 580 15.67 45.39 -5.02
N LEU A 581 15.56 45.55 -3.71
CA LEU A 581 16.57 46.13 -2.83
C LEU A 581 17.17 45.05 -1.94
N GLN A 582 18.50 44.99 -1.87
CA GLN A 582 19.17 44.21 -0.83
C GLN A 582 19.20 45.03 0.46
N GLN A 583 18.80 44.43 1.57
CA GLN A 583 18.63 45.11 2.84
C GLN A 583 18.91 44.16 4.01
N ASP A 584 19.81 44.53 4.90
CA ASP A 584 20.09 43.76 6.10
C ASP A 584 19.05 44.05 7.21
N ALA A 585 18.75 43.03 8.02
CA ALA A 585 17.94 43.20 9.22
C ALA A 585 18.71 44.00 10.28
N PRO A 586 18.01 44.83 11.10
CA PRO A 586 18.66 45.57 12.17
C PRO A 586 19.36 44.62 13.17
N PRO A 587 20.68 44.73 13.34
CA PRO A 587 21.47 43.76 14.10
C PRO A 587 21.47 44.04 15.62
N VAL A 588 20.36 44.56 16.14
CA VAL A 588 20.17 44.97 17.54
C VAL A 588 19.16 44.09 18.27
N LYS A 589 19.30 43.98 19.59
CA LYS A 589 18.49 43.09 20.43
C LYS A 589 16.98 43.30 20.28
N GLU A 590 16.53 44.54 20.08
CA GLU A 590 15.11 44.86 19.89
C GLU A 590 14.47 44.13 18.70
N HIS A 591 15.24 43.92 17.63
CA HIS A 591 14.76 43.35 16.37
C HIS A 591 15.31 41.94 16.09
N PHE A 592 16.28 41.47 16.89
CA PHE A 592 16.91 40.16 16.74
C PHE A 592 16.13 39.05 17.46
N HIS A 593 15.06 38.57 16.83
CA HIS A 593 14.21 37.50 17.37
C HIS A 593 14.74 36.10 17.05
N CYS A 594 14.96 35.25 18.07
CA CYS A 594 15.44 33.88 17.91
C CYS A 594 14.56 33.02 17.01
N GLU A 595 13.24 33.20 17.07
CA GLU A 595 12.28 32.48 16.22
C GLU A 595 12.52 32.72 14.71
N ILE A 596 13.17 33.83 14.35
CA ILE A 596 13.55 34.16 12.98
C ILE A 596 14.99 33.75 12.70
N PHE A 597 15.94 34.34 13.44
CA PHE A 597 17.37 34.25 13.12
C PHE A 597 18.05 32.97 13.61
N LEU A 598 17.55 32.38 14.70
CA LEU A 598 18.12 31.22 15.40
C LEU A 598 17.08 30.10 15.54
N ASN A 599 16.20 29.95 14.54
CA ASN A 599 15.04 29.07 14.63
C ASN A 599 15.48 27.60 14.86
N PRO A 600 14.99 26.93 15.92
CA PRO A 600 15.45 25.59 16.28
C PRO A 600 14.95 24.51 15.30
N ILE A 601 13.77 24.69 14.68
CA ILE A 601 13.27 23.78 13.63
C ILE A 601 14.14 23.87 12.38
N ALA A 602 14.47 25.08 11.93
CA ALA A 602 15.40 25.27 10.81
C ALA A 602 16.79 24.71 11.13
N THR A 603 17.27 24.91 12.36
CA THR A 603 18.55 24.36 12.83
C THR A 603 18.55 22.83 12.86
N GLN A 604 17.44 22.20 13.28
CA GLN A 604 17.28 20.75 13.27
C GLN A 604 17.37 20.18 11.84
N ILE A 605 16.64 20.77 10.89
CA ILE A 605 16.65 20.32 9.49
C ILE A 605 18.03 20.52 8.86
N THR A 606 18.62 21.70 9.03
CA THR A 606 19.93 22.00 8.46
C THR A 606 21.03 21.15 9.10
N SER A 607 20.94 20.82 10.39
CA SER A 607 21.87 19.88 11.05
C SER A 607 21.75 18.45 10.53
N ALA A 608 20.53 18.00 10.20
CA ALA A 608 20.31 16.68 9.63
C ALA A 608 20.93 16.53 8.23
N VAL A 609 21.04 17.64 7.46
CA VAL A 609 21.60 17.63 6.10
C VAL A 609 23.10 17.96 6.08
N LEU A 610 23.54 18.98 6.83
CA LEU A 610 24.91 19.52 6.76
C LEU A 610 25.87 18.90 7.81
N GLY A 611 25.33 18.14 8.77
CA GLY A 611 26.04 17.64 9.93
C GLY A 611 25.81 18.50 11.18
N PRO A 612 26.25 18.02 12.35
CA PRO A 612 25.93 18.62 13.64
C PRO A 612 26.52 20.02 13.75
N ARG A 613 25.74 20.96 14.30
CA ARG A 613 26.16 22.34 14.60
C ARG A 613 26.67 23.12 13.37
N PRO A 614 25.82 23.33 12.34
CA PRO A 614 26.18 24.13 11.18
C PRO A 614 26.54 25.57 11.58
N LYS A 615 27.25 26.28 10.69
CA LYS A 615 27.73 27.64 10.93
C LYS A 615 26.80 28.67 10.31
N LEU A 616 26.32 29.63 11.09
CA LEU A 616 25.61 30.80 10.58
C LEU A 616 26.61 31.94 10.43
N THR A 617 26.91 32.29 9.18
CA THR A 617 27.92 33.32 8.82
C THR A 617 27.36 34.44 7.95
N PHE A 618 26.14 34.30 7.44
CA PHE A 618 25.48 35.25 6.55
C PHE A 618 24.02 35.45 6.94
N CYS A 619 23.58 36.71 6.98
CA CYS A 619 22.21 37.13 7.16
C CYS A 619 21.98 38.42 6.40
N SER A 620 21.07 38.40 5.43
CA SER A 620 20.67 39.57 4.65
C SER A 620 19.20 39.44 4.27
N GLY A 621 18.66 40.38 3.52
CA GLY A 621 17.27 40.39 3.07
C GLY A 621 17.12 40.96 1.66
N ASN A 622 16.06 40.55 0.98
CA ASN A 622 15.64 41.11 -0.30
C ASN A 622 14.23 41.69 -0.17
N SER A 623 14.11 42.96 -0.51
CA SER A 623 12.89 43.75 -0.46
C SER A 623 12.41 44.03 -1.89
N ALA A 624 11.35 43.34 -2.31
CA ALA A 624 10.74 43.59 -3.61
C ALA A 624 9.78 44.78 -3.50
N MET A 625 10.11 45.82 -4.24
CA MET A 625 9.45 47.12 -4.18
C MET A 625 8.21 47.16 -5.09
N PRO A 626 7.14 47.88 -4.69
CA PRO A 626 6.00 48.15 -5.54
C PRO A 626 6.41 48.80 -6.87
N GLN A 627 5.61 48.59 -7.91
CA GLN A 627 5.85 49.20 -9.21
C GLN A 627 5.65 50.71 -9.15
N THR A 628 6.56 51.44 -9.78
CA THR A 628 6.41 52.88 -10.00
C THR A 628 6.42 53.15 -11.51
N LYS A 629 5.96 54.33 -11.93
CA LYS A 629 5.98 54.70 -13.36
C LYS A 629 7.39 54.65 -13.98
N ASP A 630 8.41 54.86 -13.15
CA ASP A 630 9.82 54.89 -13.55
C ASP A 630 10.51 53.52 -13.44
N CYS A 631 9.88 52.54 -12.77
CA CYS A 631 10.43 51.19 -12.57
C CYS A 631 9.41 50.11 -12.98
N PRO A 632 9.41 49.67 -14.26
CA PRO A 632 8.51 48.63 -14.72
C PRO A 632 8.85 47.27 -14.10
N PRO A 633 7.87 46.34 -13.99
CA PRO A 633 8.11 45.01 -13.45
C PRO A 633 9.15 44.23 -14.26
N GLN A 634 10.28 43.94 -13.64
CA GLN A 634 11.36 43.16 -14.24
C GLN A 634 11.62 41.89 -13.44
N ARG A 635 11.59 40.74 -14.14
CA ARG A 635 12.03 39.45 -13.63
C ARG A 635 13.56 39.39 -13.64
N GLN A 636 14.17 38.91 -12.55
CA GLN A 636 15.61 38.68 -12.50
C GLN A 636 16.02 37.51 -13.43
N PRO A 637 17.25 37.50 -13.95
CA PRO A 637 17.76 36.31 -14.63
C PRO A 637 17.76 35.11 -13.67
N VAL A 638 17.54 33.91 -14.19
CA VAL A 638 17.70 32.69 -13.38
C VAL A 638 19.17 32.53 -13.03
N HIS A 639 19.46 32.33 -11.76
CA HIS A 639 20.81 32.21 -11.24
C HIS A 639 20.90 31.18 -10.11
N SER A 640 22.13 30.80 -9.79
CA SER A 640 22.50 30.10 -8.57
C SER A 640 23.29 31.06 -7.67
N ASP A 641 23.15 30.94 -6.35
CA ASP A 641 23.96 31.73 -5.41
C ASP A 641 25.37 31.12 -5.24
N ALA A 642 25.61 29.92 -5.77
CA ALA A 642 26.89 29.23 -5.74
C ALA A 642 27.65 29.42 -7.05
N ASP A 643 28.17 30.63 -7.30
CA ASP A 643 28.90 30.98 -8.53
C ASP A 643 30.43 30.89 -8.40
N PHE A 644 30.90 30.22 -7.35
CA PHE A 644 32.29 29.98 -7.02
C PHE A 644 32.58 28.48 -7.01
N SER A 645 33.85 28.08 -6.91
CA SER A 645 34.22 26.66 -6.83
C SER A 645 33.68 26.03 -5.55
N HIS A 646 32.70 25.12 -5.68
CA HIS A 646 32.01 24.52 -4.56
C HIS A 646 31.88 22.98 -4.71
N PRO A 647 31.65 22.24 -3.61
CA PRO A 647 31.38 20.80 -3.65
C PRO A 647 30.09 20.43 -4.40
N ASP A 648 30.03 19.19 -4.87
CA ASP A 648 28.90 18.57 -5.58
C ASP A 648 27.79 18.05 -4.65
N HIS A 649 27.98 18.15 -3.34
CA HIS A 649 27.03 17.77 -2.30
C HIS A 649 26.68 18.98 -1.41
N PRO A 650 25.58 18.92 -0.64
CA PRO A 650 25.15 20.04 0.18
C PRO A 650 26.24 20.51 1.16
N PHE A 651 26.63 21.78 1.03
CA PHE A 651 27.61 22.43 1.91
C PHE A 651 27.06 23.72 2.53
N ALA A 652 25.96 24.26 1.97
CA ALA A 652 25.29 25.45 2.46
C ALA A 652 23.78 25.36 2.16
N LEU A 653 22.95 25.67 3.16
CA LEU A 653 21.50 25.77 3.04
C LEU A 653 21.04 27.18 3.41
N VAL A 654 20.18 27.76 2.57
CA VAL A 654 19.59 29.08 2.78
C VAL A 654 18.23 28.93 3.44
N VAL A 655 18.09 29.50 4.63
CA VAL A 655 16.85 29.62 5.39
C VAL A 655 16.21 30.97 5.05
N ASN A 656 15.15 30.94 4.25
CA ASN A 656 14.42 32.13 3.84
C ASN A 656 13.15 32.31 4.66
N VAL A 657 12.89 33.54 5.10
CA VAL A 657 11.70 33.88 5.91
C VAL A 657 11.01 35.10 5.28
N GLY A 658 9.80 34.90 4.77
CA GLY A 658 8.94 35.99 4.31
C GLY A 658 8.29 36.72 5.48
N LEU A 659 8.41 38.04 5.55
CA LEU A 659 7.78 38.83 6.60
C LEU A 659 6.28 39.10 6.33
N ILE A 660 5.84 38.83 5.11
CA ILE A 660 4.44 38.82 4.66
C ILE A 660 4.18 37.54 3.85
N ASP A 661 2.94 37.28 3.48
CA ASP A 661 2.60 36.22 2.53
C ASP A 661 3.38 36.40 1.23
N MET A 662 4.06 35.38 0.74
CA MET A 662 4.77 35.45 -0.53
C MET A 662 3.92 34.80 -1.61
N LYS A 663 3.33 35.63 -2.46
CA LYS A 663 2.41 35.24 -3.52
C LYS A 663 3.03 35.55 -4.89
N PRO A 664 2.57 34.87 -5.96
CA PRO A 664 3.06 35.17 -7.30
C PRO A 664 2.88 36.64 -7.73
N ASP A 665 1.82 37.30 -7.26
CA ASP A 665 1.51 38.70 -7.56
C ASP A 665 2.42 39.70 -6.84
N ASN A 666 2.87 39.41 -5.62
CA ASN A 666 3.85 40.24 -4.89
C ASN A 666 5.31 39.80 -5.08
N GLY A 667 5.55 38.98 -6.10
CA GLY A 667 6.89 38.61 -6.55
C GLY A 667 7.54 37.52 -5.70
N SER A 668 6.81 36.48 -5.29
CA SER A 668 7.44 35.29 -4.69
C SER A 668 8.49 34.68 -5.62
N THR A 669 9.51 34.05 -5.05
CA THR A 669 10.66 33.54 -5.82
C THR A 669 10.25 32.41 -6.75
N GLU A 670 10.67 32.50 -8.01
CA GLU A 670 10.62 31.39 -8.95
C GLU A 670 11.76 30.41 -8.64
N VAL A 671 11.47 29.11 -8.58
CA VAL A 671 12.43 28.06 -8.23
C VAL A 671 12.40 26.93 -9.25
N TRP A 672 13.55 26.29 -9.47
CA TRP A 672 13.72 25.18 -10.39
C TRP A 672 14.11 23.92 -9.63
N LEU A 673 13.11 23.14 -9.22
CA LEU A 673 13.30 21.99 -8.33
C LEU A 673 14.29 20.97 -8.91
N GLY A 674 15.13 20.40 -8.04
CA GLY A 674 16.11 19.36 -8.36
C GLY A 674 17.38 19.85 -9.06
N THR A 675 17.50 21.14 -9.40
CA THR A 675 18.68 21.68 -10.13
C THR A 675 19.95 21.77 -9.30
N HIS A 676 19.88 21.61 -7.98
CA HIS A 676 21.05 21.45 -7.11
C HIS A 676 21.78 20.11 -7.31
N ASN A 677 21.13 19.13 -7.95
CA ASN A 677 21.71 17.83 -8.30
C ASN A 677 22.01 17.78 -9.81
N GLY A 678 23.29 17.66 -10.16
CA GLY A 678 23.72 17.44 -11.55
C GLY A 678 24.10 18.70 -12.34
N PHE A 679 24.11 19.87 -11.71
CA PHE A 679 24.60 21.12 -12.31
C PHE A 679 25.55 21.85 -11.36
N GLY A 680 26.75 22.16 -11.83
CA GLY A 680 27.76 22.96 -11.14
C GLY A 680 27.99 24.31 -11.83
N LEU A 681 29.20 24.84 -11.67
CA LEU A 681 29.68 26.09 -12.29
C LEU A 681 29.53 26.08 -13.82
N GLU A 682 29.66 24.93 -14.46
CA GLU A 682 29.57 24.77 -15.92
C GLU A 682 28.18 25.10 -16.47
N ALA A 683 27.14 25.06 -15.64
CA ALA A 683 25.79 25.44 -16.03
C ALA A 683 25.58 26.97 -16.12
N GLN A 684 26.55 27.73 -15.61
CA GLN A 684 26.51 29.19 -15.54
C GLN A 684 27.26 29.81 -16.73
N GLU A 685 26.85 31.02 -17.14
CA GLU A 685 27.50 31.82 -18.17
C GLU A 685 27.59 33.31 -17.80
N GLY A 686 28.58 33.99 -18.38
CA GLY A 686 28.87 35.41 -18.16
C GLY A 686 30.06 35.62 -17.22
N ALA A 687 30.96 36.55 -17.58
CA ALA A 687 32.00 37.03 -16.67
C ALA A 687 31.36 37.90 -15.58
N HIS A 688 31.78 37.69 -14.33
CA HIS A 688 31.29 38.37 -13.13
C HIS A 688 31.27 39.90 -13.33
N GLY A 689 30.06 40.47 -13.37
CA GLY A 689 29.84 41.88 -13.12
C GLY A 689 29.90 42.17 -11.61
N GLU A 690 29.11 43.13 -11.15
CA GLU A 690 29.06 43.56 -9.74
C GLU A 690 28.45 42.53 -8.74
N ARG A 691 28.12 41.31 -9.16
CA ARG A 691 27.52 40.29 -8.27
C ARG A 691 28.01 38.86 -8.48
N ALA A 692 28.14 38.17 -7.35
CA ALA A 692 28.49 36.77 -7.17
C ALA A 692 27.23 35.89 -7.32
N SER A 693 26.72 35.79 -8.54
CA SER A 693 25.66 34.84 -8.91
C SER A 693 25.67 34.68 -10.43
N GLY A 694 26.06 33.50 -10.92
CA GLY A 694 26.17 33.25 -12.35
C GLY A 694 24.80 32.97 -12.96
N ARG A 695 24.60 33.50 -14.16
CA ARG A 695 23.34 33.32 -14.90
C ARG A 695 23.31 31.91 -15.48
N ILE A 696 22.18 31.23 -15.35
CA ILE A 696 22.03 29.90 -15.94
C ILE A 696 21.92 30.03 -17.46
N ARG A 697 22.65 29.18 -18.19
CA ARG A 697 22.63 29.15 -19.66
C ARG A 697 21.20 28.92 -20.18
N PRO A 698 20.70 29.75 -21.12
CA PRO A 698 19.37 29.61 -21.71
C PRO A 698 19.07 28.21 -22.26
N SER A 699 20.05 27.59 -22.92
CA SER A 699 19.89 26.24 -23.48
C SER A 699 19.58 25.18 -22.40
N LEU A 700 20.21 25.28 -21.23
CA LEU A 700 19.99 24.36 -20.11
C LEU A 700 18.65 24.61 -19.43
N MET A 701 18.23 25.88 -19.33
CA MET A 701 16.89 26.21 -18.82
C MET A 701 15.80 25.67 -19.74
N GLU A 702 15.94 25.84 -21.06
CA GLU A 702 14.99 25.30 -22.05
C GLU A 702 14.92 23.77 -22.01
N GLU A 703 16.06 23.10 -21.85
CA GLU A 703 16.11 21.64 -21.70
C GLU A 703 15.46 21.18 -20.39
N ARG A 704 15.82 21.83 -19.27
CA ARG A 704 15.25 21.51 -17.96
C ARG A 704 13.75 21.74 -17.95
N ALA A 705 13.26 22.83 -18.54
CA ALA A 705 11.85 23.17 -18.58
C ALA A 705 10.97 22.13 -19.30
N LYS A 706 11.54 21.30 -20.18
CA LYS A 706 10.83 20.19 -20.83
C LYS A 706 10.52 19.04 -19.88
N THR A 707 11.37 18.85 -18.85
CA THR A 707 11.26 17.74 -17.88
C THR A 707 10.68 18.20 -16.55
N SER A 708 11.09 19.37 -16.07
CA SER A 708 10.64 19.99 -14.83
C SER A 708 10.64 21.52 -15.01
N PRO A 709 9.51 22.13 -15.44
CA PRO A 709 9.39 23.57 -15.58
C PRO A 709 9.58 24.33 -14.24
N PRO A 710 9.95 25.62 -14.29
CA PRO A 710 10.02 26.44 -13.09
C PRO A 710 8.66 26.56 -12.41
N VAL A 711 8.69 26.74 -11.09
CA VAL A 711 7.49 26.99 -10.28
C VAL A 711 7.68 28.22 -9.41
N GLN A 712 6.58 28.92 -9.16
CA GLN A 712 6.55 30.11 -8.31
C GLN A 712 5.56 29.85 -7.16
N PRO A 713 5.99 29.22 -6.06
CA PRO A 713 5.09 28.78 -5.01
C PRO A 713 4.48 29.96 -4.24
N PHE A 714 3.27 29.73 -3.72
CA PHE A 714 2.71 30.55 -2.65
C PHE A 714 3.27 30.08 -1.31
N ILE A 715 3.85 30.98 -0.52
CA ILE A 715 4.39 30.68 0.80
C ILE A 715 3.64 31.53 1.84
N PRO A 716 2.84 30.90 2.71
CA PRO A 716 2.12 31.62 3.77
C PRO A 716 3.09 32.30 4.74
N LYS A 717 2.71 33.48 5.25
CA LYS A 717 3.43 34.14 6.34
C LYS A 717 3.54 33.21 7.55
N GLY A 718 4.70 33.22 8.21
CA GLY A 718 5.03 32.29 9.31
C GLY A 718 5.70 31.00 8.85
N SER A 719 5.89 30.82 7.53
CA SER A 719 6.61 29.68 6.97
C SER A 719 8.11 29.98 6.81
N ILE A 720 8.93 28.93 6.91
CA ILE A 720 10.36 28.96 6.63
C ILE A 720 10.62 28.16 5.35
N VAL A 721 11.36 28.73 4.40
CA VAL A 721 11.79 28.02 3.18
C VAL A 721 13.26 27.69 3.29
N ILE A 722 13.59 26.41 3.40
CA ILE A 722 14.98 25.95 3.42
C ILE A 722 15.32 25.46 2.02
N ARG A 723 16.37 26.00 1.41
CA ARG A 723 16.81 25.64 0.05
C ARG A 723 18.31 25.40 -0.01
N ASP A 724 18.73 24.53 -0.92
CA ASP A 724 20.14 24.38 -1.26
C ASP A 724 20.65 25.66 -1.94
N LEU A 725 21.83 26.13 -1.54
CA LEU A 725 22.46 27.32 -2.11
C LEU A 725 22.64 27.20 -3.64
N ARG A 726 22.80 25.96 -4.14
CA ARG A 726 23.02 25.65 -5.56
C ARG A 726 21.74 25.68 -6.39
N LEU A 727 20.56 25.62 -5.77
CA LEU A 727 19.27 25.55 -6.46
C LEU A 727 19.03 26.80 -7.32
N TRP A 728 18.65 26.59 -8.59
CA TRP A 728 18.39 27.70 -9.49
C TRP A 728 17.08 28.41 -9.12
N HIS A 729 17.12 29.73 -9.15
CA HIS A 729 15.97 30.55 -8.81
C HIS A 729 16.02 31.92 -9.50
N ALA A 730 14.90 32.64 -9.49
CA ALA A 730 14.79 34.00 -9.98
C ALA A 730 13.83 34.84 -9.13
N GLY A 731 14.24 36.05 -8.78
CA GLY A 731 13.35 37.05 -8.19
C GLY A 731 12.30 37.51 -9.20
N MET A 732 11.03 37.40 -8.83
CA MET A 732 9.90 37.81 -9.66
C MET A 732 9.45 39.24 -9.29
N PRO A 733 8.92 40.01 -10.25
CA PRO A 733 8.52 41.39 -9.99
C PRO A 733 7.32 41.45 -9.04
N ASN A 734 7.37 42.37 -8.09
CA ASN A 734 6.22 42.70 -7.26
C ASN A 734 5.22 43.53 -8.07
N ARG A 735 3.94 43.15 -8.06
CA ARG A 735 2.83 43.84 -8.75
C ARG A 735 1.81 44.42 -7.78
N THR A 736 2.03 44.30 -6.48
CA THR A 736 1.17 44.87 -5.45
C THR A 736 1.71 46.22 -5.00
N GLU A 737 0.94 46.90 -4.15
CA GLU A 737 1.30 48.20 -3.57
C GLU A 737 2.15 48.07 -2.29
N GLU A 738 2.34 46.86 -1.77
CA GLU A 738 3.05 46.60 -0.52
C GLU A 738 4.49 46.17 -0.77
N VAL A 739 5.43 46.63 0.07
CA VAL A 739 6.83 46.16 0.04
C VAL A 739 6.90 44.73 0.57
N ARG A 740 7.50 43.81 -0.20
CA ARG A 740 7.66 42.40 0.18
C ARG A 740 9.08 42.13 0.64
N VAL A 741 9.27 42.01 1.95
CA VAL A 741 10.57 41.69 2.57
C VAL A 741 10.70 40.18 2.78
N MET A 742 11.82 39.62 2.32
CA MET A 742 12.23 38.23 2.58
C MET A 742 13.65 38.25 3.16
N LEU A 743 13.83 37.67 4.35
CA LEU A 743 15.14 37.44 4.94
C LEU A 743 15.77 36.15 4.39
N ALA A 744 17.09 36.12 4.36
CA ALA A 744 17.90 34.96 3.98
C ALA A 744 19.07 34.80 4.95
N MET A 745 19.06 33.70 5.69
CA MET A 745 20.15 33.28 6.57
C MET A 745 20.81 32.03 5.98
N ILE A 746 22.13 31.97 5.92
CA ILE A 746 22.82 30.81 5.31
C ILE A 746 23.55 30.00 6.38
N HIS A 747 23.16 28.74 6.48
CA HIS A 747 23.80 27.73 7.33
C HIS A 747 24.82 26.97 6.48
N PHE A 748 26.10 27.05 6.85
CA PHE A 748 27.20 26.32 6.23
C PHE A 748 27.52 25.05 7.00
N ALA A 749 27.95 24.01 6.30
CA ALA A 749 28.44 22.80 6.95
C ALA A 749 29.63 23.13 7.87
N PRO A 750 29.78 22.44 9.02
CA PRO A 750 30.84 22.73 9.99
C PRO A 750 32.25 22.69 9.36
N TRP A 751 32.45 21.75 8.43
CA TRP A 751 33.71 21.51 7.72
C TRP A 751 33.99 22.52 6.59
N TYR A 752 33.00 23.30 6.14
CA TYR A 752 33.17 24.22 5.00
C TYR A 752 33.93 25.48 5.41
N ARG A 753 35.05 25.80 4.75
CA ARG A 753 36.00 26.85 5.18
C ARG A 753 35.60 28.26 4.72
N ASN A 754 34.48 28.77 5.23
CA ASN A 754 34.02 30.15 5.04
C ASN A 754 34.49 31.04 6.22
N GLN A 755 35.04 32.22 5.93
CA GLN A 755 35.57 33.19 6.89
C GLN A 755 34.60 34.32 7.26
N MET A 756 33.46 34.43 6.56
CA MET A 756 32.48 35.48 6.82
C MET A 756 31.95 35.40 8.25
N LYS A 757 31.62 36.58 8.77
CA LYS A 757 31.01 36.76 10.07
C LYS A 757 29.87 37.76 9.95
N LEU A 758 28.86 37.55 10.78
CA LEU A 758 27.85 38.56 11.04
C LEU A 758 28.48 39.71 11.85
N GLU A 759 27.89 40.89 11.77
CA GLU A 759 28.19 41.96 12.71
C GLU A 759 26.90 42.22 13.50
N LEU A 760 26.97 42.01 14.82
CA LEU A 760 25.84 42.08 15.74
C LEU A 760 26.13 43.05 16.90
N ALA A 761 25.10 43.68 17.46
CA ALA A 761 25.28 44.51 18.66
C ALA A 761 25.69 43.64 19.87
N GLU A 762 26.56 44.15 20.73
CA GLU A 762 27.07 43.43 21.93
C GLU A 762 25.95 42.81 22.79
N GLU A 763 24.78 43.44 22.87
CA GLU A 763 23.64 42.95 23.66
C GLU A 763 23.07 41.62 23.15
N THR A 764 23.23 41.33 21.86
CA THR A 764 22.77 40.07 21.26
C THR A 764 23.66 38.88 21.63
N LYS A 765 24.88 39.14 22.12
CA LYS A 765 25.86 38.11 22.46
C LYS A 765 25.35 37.08 23.46
N ALA A 766 24.60 37.53 24.46
CA ALA A 766 24.00 36.64 25.46
C ALA A 766 22.99 35.67 24.82
N ILE A 767 22.16 36.19 23.90
CA ILE A 767 21.15 35.41 23.18
C ILE A 767 21.82 34.37 22.28
N VAL A 768 22.87 34.77 21.56
CA VAL A 768 23.62 33.89 20.67
C VAL A 768 24.33 32.77 21.45
N GLN A 769 24.88 33.08 22.63
CA GLN A 769 25.58 32.10 23.46
C GLN A 769 24.69 31.02 24.08
N GLU A 770 23.38 31.27 24.18
CA GLU A 770 22.41 30.28 24.67
C GLU A 770 22.15 29.16 23.64
N VAL A 771 22.44 29.38 22.35
CA VAL A 771 22.18 28.41 21.29
C VAL A 771 23.38 27.47 21.11
N THR A 772 23.20 26.19 21.41
CA THR A 772 24.26 25.17 21.31
C THR A 772 24.34 24.49 19.95
N ASP A 773 23.21 24.43 19.25
CA ASP A 773 23.02 23.59 18.06
C ASP A 773 23.34 24.33 16.75
N LEU A 774 23.67 25.63 16.81
CA LEU A 774 24.07 26.46 15.69
C LEU A 774 25.33 27.25 16.07
N ASP A 775 26.37 27.23 15.24
CA ASP A 775 27.59 28.00 15.44
C ASP A 775 27.48 29.36 14.76
N VAL A 776 26.99 30.36 15.49
CA VAL A 776 26.85 31.73 14.99
C VAL A 776 28.20 32.44 15.05
N ARG A 777 28.75 32.78 13.89
CA ARG A 777 30.01 33.51 13.76
C ARG A 777 29.69 34.99 13.61
N ALA A 778 29.94 35.76 14.67
CA ALA A 778 29.69 37.19 14.68
C ALA A 778 30.85 37.98 15.30
N ASP A 779 31.13 39.15 14.75
CA ASP A 779 31.86 40.22 15.42
C ASP A 779 30.84 41.11 16.15
N TYR A 780 31.16 41.48 17.38
CA TYR A 780 30.25 42.25 18.25
C TYR A 780 30.71 43.69 18.33
N VAL A 781 29.81 44.61 18.00
CA VAL A 781 30.05 46.06 18.01
C VAL A 781 29.06 46.77 18.94
N SER A 782 29.33 48.05 19.24
CA SER A 782 28.38 48.84 20.04
C SER A 782 27.03 48.98 19.31
N GLU A 783 25.93 49.14 20.05
CA GLU A 783 24.60 49.29 19.45
C GLU A 783 24.52 50.49 18.48
N ALA A 784 25.16 51.61 18.84
CA ALA A 784 25.20 52.80 18.01
C ALA A 784 25.93 52.55 16.68
N GLU A 785 27.07 51.86 16.73
CA GLU A 785 27.85 51.48 15.54
C GLU A 785 27.08 50.49 14.66
N ALA A 786 26.43 49.49 15.26
CA ALA A 786 25.55 48.54 14.58
C ALA A 786 24.39 49.22 13.83
N LEU A 787 23.76 50.23 14.44
CA LEU A 787 22.66 51.00 13.82
C LEU A 787 23.15 51.98 12.75
N GLU A 788 24.39 52.45 12.83
CA GLU A 788 24.99 53.32 11.81
C GLU A 788 25.43 52.52 10.56
N SER A 789 25.95 51.31 10.76
CA SER A 789 26.55 50.49 9.71
C SER A 789 25.53 49.69 8.89
N TYR A 790 24.46 49.14 9.50
CA TYR A 790 23.67 48.06 8.87
C TYR A 790 22.99 48.44 7.54
N LEU A 791 22.53 49.68 7.37
CA LEU A 791 21.92 50.15 6.12
C LEU A 791 22.96 50.57 5.05
N ASN A 792 24.25 50.56 5.41
CA ASN A 792 25.36 50.96 4.57
C ASN A 792 26.32 49.79 4.28
N ARG A 793 25.94 48.56 4.63
CA ARG A 793 26.75 47.37 4.36
C ARG A 793 26.88 47.11 2.86
N GLY A 794 27.99 46.49 2.49
CA GLY A 794 28.24 46.08 1.12
C GLY A 794 27.15 45.12 0.63
N PHE A 795 26.83 45.19 -0.66
CA PHE A 795 25.90 44.29 -1.33
C PHE A 795 26.61 43.52 -2.46
N GLY A 796 26.02 42.41 -2.89
CA GLY A 796 26.55 41.61 -4.00
C GLY A 796 27.95 41.04 -3.76
N ASN A 797 28.94 41.46 -4.54
CA ASN A 797 30.34 40.96 -4.48
C ASN A 797 31.10 41.26 -3.18
N SER A 798 30.51 42.02 -2.25
CA SER A 798 31.12 42.25 -0.93
C SER A 798 31.15 40.98 -0.06
N TYR A 799 30.38 39.95 -0.40
CA TYR A 799 30.33 38.69 0.32
C TYR A 799 31.21 37.64 -0.37
N ASP A 800 32.15 37.04 0.37
CA ASP A 800 32.99 35.96 -0.11
C ASP A 800 32.51 34.61 0.44
N PHE A 801 31.85 33.84 -0.40
CA PHE A 801 31.38 32.49 -0.10
C PHE A 801 32.43 31.39 -0.36
N GLY A 802 33.60 31.78 -0.86
CA GLY A 802 34.69 30.90 -1.24
C GLY A 802 35.36 30.18 -0.07
N GLN A 803 36.31 29.33 -0.42
CA GLN A 803 37.16 28.59 0.53
C GLN A 803 38.60 29.12 0.55
N THR A 804 38.85 30.28 -0.06
CA THR A 804 40.18 30.88 -0.15
C THR A 804 40.68 31.15 1.28
N PRO A 805 41.90 30.67 1.63
CA PRO A 805 42.43 30.77 2.99
C PRO A 805 42.52 32.19 3.56
#